data_AF-A0A2G1ZRT4-F1
#
_entry.id   AF-A0A2G1ZRT4-F1
#
_cell.length_a   1.000
_cell.length_b   1.000
_cell.length_c   1.000
_cell.angle_alpha   90.00
_cell.angle_beta   90.00
_cell.angle_gamma   90.00
#
_symmetry.space_group_name_H-M   'P 1'
#
loop_
_entity.id
_entity.type
_entity.pdbx_description
1 polymer ?
#
loop_
_entity_poly.entity_id
_entity_poly.type
_entity_poly.pdbx_seq_one_letter_code
_entity_poly.pdbx_strand_id
1 'polypeptide(L)'
;MRPSYRLDLYPAAEGNVSSAIVSGETALLEQWKSEAIFQKSIDQRRQSEPFVFYDGPPFATGLPHYGHALAGIIKDAIPRYQTMQGKRVERNFGWDCHGVPVEYQIEKERKLHGHKDIRAMGIKAFNGACRDIVMKYTTEWRSFVERSGRFIDMENDYKTMDRDFMDSVWSVFGMLDAKKFVYEGKKIVAFSAGLGTPLSNFEVEQNYQDTMDPSLTVSFPLQDDPNTILLVWTTTPWTLPTNVAIAVNPAVEYVAVQREDKRYIVAKKLASEYFEVAECAAAEVVDINTLVGKKYVPIFRVPAAESEASYQVLVCGHASDEAGTGLVHTSPAFGEDDYHLGQEHRLPAIDLLNENGKFQKDAEVYSNDEKIVLADMLFKDADNPLTAAMQKAGRAFRVSEAEHRYPFCPRTETPLFYRAIPTWYLKVTAVKENLIANNNKITWSPEFVGSERFGNWLEQTRDWAVSRNRYWGCPIPIWRNVEDSNDWFVVSSRADLERLAGTGELHDLHRDFIDQLTIEKDGKTYQRVSEVFDCWFESGAMPYAEKHFPRELSEKELLETRLPADFIAEGLDQTRGWFYTLLVLSTMLFNRPPFKHCVVTGILLGNDGKKMSKSIGNYEPIDDVFEKYGADALRFVLLNSPATRAESFSVTDVILREAVSRFLIPIQNLYHFFAEKANLFGFKPVTLERLDTLSGLDMWMLYLIEQYKITCTEAYDNYDMAAVCKASLSLIEGFSGWYVRNIKHAFKNENSVLMKSHLNVLHYCLEAVAHTMAPITPFIADQLYQQLGLSQFYGYQESVHLQRMPQAKPVAQYEASFRQGNLIRMVVQMANKIREEQQIRLRQPLAKLTISAALMERLDEYWLGMLKQEANVKEVICTDQRLDESSIEWSIELNCRALGPKLKKRFSALQTAVAEKAFDLSKDRGTLTVGDIVITKKSGDFYVVAVETPRPNVKQSKEAGITIELDLALTAELMKEGEVRDLQHAMQDLRKAAQCQTTDNITIFLPAEICQLMKNLQQAGDVGSPYLVFESKQQRIKSLDASQLEQSQVDAAAAKEVDEQHRIVSFKLNRKEYTAVVVVTPEVTVSATATQRVGAPRRVLSASPREGGERVTFL
;
A
#
# COMPACT_ATOMS: atom_id res chain seq x y z
N MET A 1 42.23 31.13 32.43
CA MET A 1 40.76 31.02 32.33
C MET A 1 40.39 31.03 30.86
N ARG A 2 39.91 29.90 30.32
CA ARG A 2 39.19 29.84 29.04
C ARG A 2 37.72 29.55 29.40
N PRO A 3 36.73 30.09 28.67
CA PRO A 3 35.33 29.75 28.89
C PRO A 3 35.15 28.26 28.56
N SER A 4 34.59 27.50 29.49
CA SER A 4 34.26 26.09 29.30
C SER A 4 33.00 25.97 28.42
N TYR A 5 33.18 25.93 27.10
CA TYR A 5 32.17 25.30 26.24
C TYR A 5 32.26 23.79 26.52
N ARG A 6 31.28 23.22 27.24
CA ARG A 6 31.08 21.76 27.23
C ARG A 6 30.65 21.41 25.80
N LEU A 7 31.47 20.64 25.08
CA LEU A 7 30.97 19.90 23.92
C LEU A 7 30.04 18.82 24.46
N ASP A 8 28.75 18.88 24.10
CA ASP A 8 27.80 17.83 24.43
C ASP A 8 28.16 16.54 23.68
N LEU A 9 28.24 15.42 24.41
CA LEU A 9 28.58 14.10 23.86
C LEU A 9 27.41 13.51 23.05
N TYR A 10 26.18 13.88 23.40
CA TYR A 10 24.95 13.51 22.70
C TYR A 10 24.25 14.79 22.23
N PRO A 11 24.24 15.12 20.93
CA PRO A 11 23.73 16.41 20.47
C PRO A 11 22.22 16.53 20.71
N ALA A 12 21.78 17.59 21.37
CA ALA A 12 20.36 17.95 21.47
C ALA A 12 19.93 18.73 20.20
N ALA A 13 18.69 18.53 19.74
CA ALA A 13 18.19 19.31 18.60
C ALA A 13 17.77 20.71 19.06
N GLU A 14 18.14 21.74 18.30
CA GLU A 14 17.68 23.11 18.48
C GLU A 14 16.45 23.36 17.58
N GLY A 15 15.35 23.91 18.14
CA GLY A 15 14.19 24.39 17.36
C GLY A 15 12.92 23.53 17.41
N ASN A 16 11.97 23.81 16.51
CA ASN A 16 10.70 23.07 16.40
C ASN A 16 10.94 21.68 15.82
N VAL A 17 10.57 20.66 16.60
CA VAL A 17 10.74 19.22 16.31
C VAL A 17 10.22 18.84 14.92
N SER A 18 9.08 19.40 14.48
CA SER A 18 8.48 19.07 13.18
C SER A 18 9.31 19.57 11.99
N SER A 19 9.84 20.79 12.05
CA SER A 19 10.70 21.33 10.97
C SER A 19 12.08 20.66 10.96
N ALA A 20 12.57 20.24 12.13
CA ALA A 20 13.85 19.55 12.26
C ALA A 20 13.86 18.17 11.58
N ILE A 21 12.72 17.47 11.53
CA ILE A 21 12.59 16.17 10.83
C ILE A 21 12.93 16.33 9.35
N VAL A 22 12.23 17.22 8.63
CA VAL A 22 12.39 17.36 7.17
C VAL A 22 13.79 17.82 6.81
N SER A 23 14.34 18.82 7.50
CA SER A 23 15.72 19.28 7.26
C SER A 23 16.76 18.19 7.57
N GLY A 24 16.49 17.35 8.59
CA GLY A 24 17.35 16.23 8.95
C GLY A 24 17.40 15.15 7.87
N GLU A 25 16.25 14.83 7.25
CA GLU A 25 16.20 13.88 6.14
C GLU A 25 17.04 14.36 4.95
N THR A 26 16.94 15.64 4.55
CA THR A 26 17.73 16.20 3.44
C THR A 26 19.22 16.15 3.73
N ALA A 27 19.65 16.50 4.94
CA ALA A 27 21.05 16.44 5.33
C ALA A 27 21.61 15.01 5.32
N LEU A 28 20.84 14.03 5.83
CA LEU A 28 21.21 12.62 5.79
C LEU A 28 21.27 12.06 4.37
N LEU A 29 20.36 12.48 3.49
CA LEU A 29 20.38 12.05 2.09
C LEU A 29 21.68 12.46 1.39
N GLU A 30 22.13 13.70 1.59
CA GLU A 30 23.39 14.19 1.04
C GLU A 30 24.60 13.47 1.65
N GLN A 31 24.55 13.16 2.95
CA GLN A 31 25.57 12.34 3.59
C GLN A 31 25.63 10.94 2.97
N TRP A 32 24.49 10.25 2.82
CA TRP A 32 24.44 8.91 2.22
C TRP A 32 25.04 8.85 0.82
N LYS A 33 24.81 9.89 0.03
CA LYS A 33 25.40 10.04 -1.30
C LYS A 33 26.91 10.25 -1.23
N SER A 34 27.37 11.24 -0.46
CA SER A 34 28.81 11.56 -0.36
C SER A 34 29.64 10.41 0.22
N GLU A 35 29.07 9.63 1.13
CA GLU A 35 29.71 8.48 1.75
C GLU A 35 29.43 7.15 1.02
N ALA A 36 28.65 7.17 -0.06
CA ALA A 36 28.27 6.01 -0.86
C ALA A 36 27.67 4.85 -0.01
N ILE A 37 26.80 5.17 0.95
CA ILE A 37 26.26 4.21 1.93
C ILE A 37 25.52 3.05 1.25
N PHE A 38 24.74 3.34 0.20
CA PHE A 38 24.06 2.29 -0.57
C PHE A 38 25.05 1.30 -1.19
N GLN A 39 26.07 1.80 -1.92
CA GLN A 39 27.08 0.95 -2.54
C GLN A 39 27.90 0.16 -1.52
N LYS A 40 28.30 0.80 -0.41
CA LYS A 40 28.97 0.12 0.71
C LYS A 40 28.13 -1.02 1.29
N SER A 41 26.81 -0.85 1.38
CA SER A 41 25.91 -1.90 1.89
C SER A 41 25.95 -3.18 1.04
N ILE A 42 26.17 -3.04 -0.27
CA ILE A 42 26.35 -4.15 -1.21
C ILE A 42 27.78 -4.68 -1.15
N ASP A 43 28.78 -3.80 -1.23
CA ASP A 43 30.19 -4.16 -1.33
C ASP A 43 30.71 -4.94 -0.12
N GLN A 44 30.27 -4.57 1.09
CA GLN A 44 30.59 -5.30 2.33
C GLN A 44 30.06 -6.75 2.34
N ARG A 45 29.15 -7.09 1.43
CA ARG A 45 28.47 -8.38 1.35
C ARG A 45 28.77 -9.11 0.03
N ARG A 46 29.82 -8.73 -0.71
CA ARG A 46 30.16 -9.35 -2.02
C ARG A 46 30.24 -10.88 -2.01
N GLN A 47 30.67 -11.50 -0.91
CA GLN A 47 30.79 -12.96 -0.78
C GLN A 47 29.61 -13.61 -0.03
N SER A 48 28.60 -12.83 0.37
CA SER A 48 27.42 -13.34 1.07
C SER A 48 26.41 -13.94 0.09
N GLU A 49 25.49 -14.76 0.62
CA GLU A 49 24.38 -15.33 -0.15
C GLU A 49 23.58 -14.21 -0.84
N PRO A 50 23.31 -14.33 -2.16
CA PRO A 50 22.51 -13.34 -2.86
C PRO A 50 21.04 -13.43 -2.47
N PHE A 51 20.37 -12.28 -2.41
CA PHE A 51 18.92 -12.19 -2.47
C PHE A 51 18.56 -11.48 -3.76
N VAL A 52 17.95 -12.21 -4.69
CA VAL A 52 17.65 -11.72 -6.04
C VAL A 52 16.33 -10.98 -6.00
N PHE A 53 16.37 -9.70 -6.35
CA PHE A 53 15.22 -8.82 -6.42
C PHE A 53 15.04 -8.35 -7.86
N TYR A 54 13.82 -8.46 -8.40
CA TYR A 54 13.48 -7.82 -9.68
C TYR A 54 12.67 -6.56 -9.42
N ASP A 55 13.12 -5.45 -9.98
CA ASP A 55 12.37 -4.20 -10.00
C ASP A 55 11.48 -4.17 -11.23
N GLY A 56 10.15 -4.16 -11.07
CA GLY A 56 9.23 -3.98 -12.19
C GLY A 56 9.45 -2.59 -12.81
N PRO A 57 9.77 -2.52 -14.11
CA PRO A 57 10.15 -1.26 -14.74
C PRO A 57 8.92 -0.35 -14.94
N PRO A 58 8.83 0.84 -14.32
CA PRO A 58 7.77 1.78 -14.62
C PRO A 58 7.90 2.34 -16.05
N PHE A 59 6.76 2.72 -16.63
CA PHE A 59 6.74 3.47 -17.88
C PHE A 59 7.32 4.88 -17.69
N ALA A 60 8.27 5.26 -18.53
CA ALA A 60 8.86 6.60 -18.56
C ALA A 60 7.96 7.62 -19.29
N THR A 61 6.70 7.77 -18.86
CA THR A 61 5.66 8.55 -19.58
C THR A 61 5.00 9.65 -18.77
N GLY A 62 5.34 9.79 -17.50
CA GLY A 62 4.73 10.77 -16.60
C GLY A 62 5.41 10.81 -15.24
N LEU A 63 5.03 11.82 -14.44
CA LEU A 63 5.50 11.98 -13.07
C LEU A 63 5.02 10.86 -12.13
N PRO A 64 5.80 10.51 -11.10
CA PRO A 64 5.42 9.53 -10.10
C PRO A 64 4.18 9.98 -9.30
N HIS A 65 3.51 8.99 -8.69
CA HIS A 65 2.28 9.17 -7.91
C HIS A 65 2.27 8.16 -6.76
N TYR A 66 1.29 8.19 -5.86
CA TYR A 66 1.38 7.41 -4.62
C TYR A 66 1.46 5.90 -4.86
N GLY A 67 0.85 5.38 -5.94
CA GLY A 67 1.03 3.97 -6.33
C GLY A 67 2.50 3.59 -6.56
N HIS A 68 3.26 4.45 -7.27
CA HIS A 68 4.70 4.29 -7.46
C HIS A 68 5.46 4.40 -6.13
N ALA A 69 5.02 5.29 -5.24
CA ALA A 69 5.61 5.42 -3.90
C ALA A 69 5.42 4.12 -3.09
N LEU A 70 4.20 3.59 -3.02
CA LEU A 70 3.90 2.39 -2.25
C LEU A 70 4.72 1.19 -2.74
N ALA A 71 4.69 0.91 -4.05
CA ALA A 71 5.49 -0.18 -4.63
C ALA A 71 6.99 0.05 -4.40
N GLY A 72 7.49 1.26 -4.68
CA GLY A 72 8.91 1.61 -4.51
C GLY A 72 9.40 1.50 -3.06
N ILE A 73 8.57 1.88 -2.08
CA ILE A 73 8.90 1.83 -0.65
C ILE A 73 8.91 0.38 -0.13
N ILE A 74 7.98 -0.47 -0.57
CA ILE A 74 8.02 -1.91 -0.26
C ILE A 74 9.27 -2.56 -0.88
N LYS A 75 9.56 -2.21 -2.14
CA LYS A 75 10.77 -2.60 -2.88
C LYS A 75 12.07 -2.00 -2.32
N ASP A 76 12.00 -1.18 -1.28
CA ASP A 76 13.16 -0.68 -0.54
C ASP A 76 13.26 -1.31 0.87
N ALA A 77 12.14 -1.35 1.60
CA ALA A 77 12.07 -1.89 2.94
C ALA A 77 12.52 -3.36 2.99
N ILE A 78 12.02 -4.21 2.08
CA ILE A 78 12.37 -5.64 2.07
C ILE A 78 13.85 -5.84 1.71
N PRO A 79 14.39 -5.25 0.63
CA PRO A 79 15.83 -5.32 0.36
C PRO A 79 16.70 -4.78 1.49
N ARG A 80 16.34 -3.68 2.16
CA ARG A 80 17.07 -3.18 3.35
C ARG A 80 17.08 -4.22 4.46
N TYR A 81 15.93 -4.81 4.78
CA TYR A 81 15.83 -5.88 5.77
C TYR A 81 16.74 -7.06 5.40
N GLN A 82 16.70 -7.54 4.16
CA GLN A 82 17.52 -8.67 3.71
C GLN A 82 19.03 -8.33 3.72
N THR A 83 19.40 -7.08 3.38
CA THR A 83 20.77 -6.59 3.55
C THR A 83 21.19 -6.57 5.02
N MET A 84 20.30 -6.18 5.95
CA MET A 84 20.59 -6.21 7.38
C MET A 84 20.56 -7.64 7.97
N GLN A 85 19.86 -8.58 7.34
CA GLN A 85 20.05 -10.02 7.58
C GLN A 85 21.37 -10.55 6.99
N GLY A 86 22.03 -9.72 6.18
CA GLY A 86 23.35 -9.91 5.61
C GLY A 86 23.42 -10.69 4.33
N LYS A 87 22.32 -10.71 3.58
CA LYS A 87 22.34 -11.12 2.19
C LYS A 87 22.88 -9.99 1.31
N ARG A 88 23.48 -10.36 0.19
CA ARG A 88 23.86 -9.41 -0.85
C ARG A 88 22.64 -9.12 -1.71
N VAL A 89 22.21 -7.86 -1.76
CA VAL A 89 21.01 -7.46 -2.49
C VAL A 89 21.37 -6.39 -3.51
N GLU A 90 21.57 -6.81 -4.76
CA GLU A 90 21.72 -5.89 -5.89
C GLU A 90 20.34 -5.33 -6.26
N ARG A 91 20.28 -4.04 -6.56
CA ARG A 91 19.03 -3.31 -6.80
C ARG A 91 19.26 -2.35 -7.94
N ASN A 92 18.84 -2.74 -9.15
CA ASN A 92 18.98 -1.91 -10.35
C ASN A 92 17.59 -1.41 -10.75
N PHE A 93 17.48 -0.11 -11.00
CA PHE A 93 16.23 0.49 -11.46
C PHE A 93 15.99 0.10 -12.92
N GLY A 94 14.72 -0.10 -13.26
CA GLY A 94 14.30 -0.43 -14.62
C GLY A 94 13.45 0.63 -15.27
N TRP A 95 13.50 0.74 -16.60
CA TRP A 95 12.60 1.60 -17.37
C TRP A 95 11.94 0.84 -18.50
N ASP A 96 10.60 0.92 -18.54
CA ASP A 96 9.85 0.51 -19.71
C ASP A 96 9.70 1.72 -20.63
N CYS A 97 10.53 1.72 -21.67
CA CYS A 97 10.73 2.83 -22.58
C CYS A 97 9.92 2.70 -23.87
N HIS A 98 9.22 1.58 -24.09
CA HIS A 98 8.62 1.24 -25.37
C HIS A 98 7.09 1.17 -25.35
N GLY A 99 6.51 1.10 -26.54
CA GLY A 99 5.10 0.76 -26.74
C GLY A 99 4.14 1.95 -26.68
N VAL A 100 2.85 1.58 -26.69
CA VAL A 100 1.71 2.49 -26.85
C VAL A 100 1.70 3.63 -25.82
N PRO A 101 2.03 3.43 -24.52
CA PRO A 101 2.01 4.53 -23.56
C PRO A 101 2.93 5.71 -23.94
N VAL A 102 4.12 5.43 -24.46
CA VAL A 102 5.10 6.47 -24.86
C VAL A 102 4.65 7.14 -26.16
N GLU A 103 4.30 6.35 -27.16
CA GLU A 103 3.82 6.88 -28.45
C GLU A 103 2.58 7.76 -28.28
N TYR A 104 1.65 7.35 -27.42
CA TYR A 104 0.42 8.11 -27.16
C TYR A 104 0.72 9.49 -26.56
N GLN A 105 1.71 9.61 -25.68
CA GLN A 105 2.12 10.91 -25.14
C GLN A 105 2.68 11.82 -26.25
N ILE A 106 3.50 11.28 -27.14
CA ILE A 106 4.05 12.04 -28.28
C ILE A 106 2.96 12.42 -29.28
N GLU A 107 2.03 11.52 -29.59
CA GLU A 107 0.89 11.82 -30.43
C GLU A 107 0.05 12.96 -29.83
N LYS A 108 -0.17 12.97 -28.52
CA LYS A 108 -0.89 14.04 -27.83
C LYS A 108 -0.13 15.37 -27.83
N GLU A 109 1.15 15.36 -27.49
CA GLU A 109 2.00 16.56 -27.42
C GLU A 109 2.14 17.23 -28.79
N ARG A 110 2.34 16.42 -29.84
CA ARG A 110 2.54 16.89 -31.22
C ARG A 110 1.25 16.94 -32.04
N LYS A 111 0.10 16.61 -31.44
CA LYS A 111 -1.23 16.55 -32.08
C LYS A 111 -1.21 15.71 -33.37
N LEU A 112 -0.58 14.55 -33.31
CA LEU A 112 -0.51 13.59 -34.42
C LEU A 112 -1.75 12.68 -34.38
N HIS A 113 -2.36 12.44 -35.54
CA HIS A 113 -3.57 11.64 -35.67
C HIS A 113 -3.29 10.28 -36.31
N GLY A 114 -2.51 9.46 -35.60
CA GLY A 114 -2.23 8.06 -35.97
C GLY A 114 -1.26 7.89 -37.14
N HIS A 115 -1.36 6.76 -37.83
CA HIS A 115 -0.34 6.26 -38.75
C HIS A 115 -0.02 7.18 -39.92
N LYS A 116 -1.02 7.86 -40.49
CA LYS A 116 -0.84 8.76 -41.63
C LYS A 116 0.09 9.93 -41.27
N ASP A 117 -0.15 10.56 -40.14
CA ASP A 117 0.64 11.70 -39.65
C ASP A 117 2.04 11.26 -39.22
N ILE A 118 2.17 10.09 -38.58
CA ILE A 118 3.46 9.53 -38.20
C ILE A 118 4.30 9.19 -39.43
N ARG A 119 3.71 8.60 -40.48
CA ARG A 119 4.40 8.35 -41.76
C ARG A 119 4.82 9.65 -42.45
N ALA A 120 3.96 10.68 -42.43
CA ALA A 120 4.27 11.99 -42.99
C ALA A 120 5.41 12.69 -42.22
N MET A 121 5.45 12.55 -40.89
CA MET A 121 6.54 13.01 -40.03
C MET A 121 7.84 12.22 -40.26
N GLY A 122 7.71 10.94 -40.60
CA GLY A 122 8.81 9.99 -40.78
C GLY A 122 9.14 9.24 -39.48
N ILE A 123 9.34 7.92 -39.60
CA ILE A 123 9.57 7.01 -38.45
C ILE A 123 10.76 7.47 -37.62
N LYS A 124 11.88 7.83 -38.25
CA LYS A 124 13.08 8.33 -37.57
C LYS A 124 12.80 9.54 -36.67
N ALA A 125 12.05 10.53 -37.18
CA ALA A 125 11.73 11.73 -36.41
C ALA A 125 10.77 11.42 -35.25
N PHE A 126 9.81 10.51 -35.47
CA PHE A 126 8.86 10.08 -34.45
C PHE A 126 9.54 9.27 -33.33
N ASN A 127 10.40 8.31 -33.68
CA ASN A 127 11.18 7.52 -32.74
C ASN A 127 12.16 8.40 -31.94
N GLY A 128 12.79 9.39 -32.57
CA GLY A 128 13.60 10.38 -31.87
C GLY A 128 12.81 11.14 -30.80
N ALA A 129 11.58 11.58 -31.12
CA ALA A 129 10.70 12.24 -30.14
C ALA A 129 10.31 11.31 -28.97
N CYS A 130 10.03 10.03 -29.25
CA CYS A 130 9.73 9.03 -28.23
C CYS A 130 10.93 8.78 -27.30
N ARG A 131 12.15 8.79 -27.83
CA ARG A 131 13.38 8.67 -27.02
C ARG A 131 13.57 9.89 -26.11
N ASP A 132 13.35 11.09 -26.62
CA ASP A 132 13.55 12.34 -25.86
C ASP A 132 12.62 12.45 -24.64
N ILE A 133 11.34 12.08 -24.80
CA ILE A 133 10.36 12.14 -23.69
C ILE A 133 10.67 11.14 -22.58
N VAL A 134 11.19 9.95 -22.93
CA VAL A 134 11.64 8.95 -21.96
C VAL A 134 12.74 9.54 -21.08
N MET A 135 13.78 10.12 -21.69
CA MET A 135 14.92 10.72 -20.97
C MET A 135 14.53 11.90 -20.08
N LYS A 136 13.51 12.66 -20.48
CA LYS A 136 12.95 13.74 -19.64
C LYS A 136 12.35 13.16 -18.35
N TYR A 137 11.47 12.17 -18.46
CA TYR A 137 10.78 11.63 -17.29
C TYR A 137 11.70 10.81 -16.36
N THR A 138 12.72 10.13 -16.88
CA THR A 138 13.69 9.42 -16.01
C THR A 138 14.42 10.38 -15.07
N THR A 139 14.70 11.61 -15.51
CA THR A 139 15.33 12.66 -14.69
C THR A 139 14.41 13.12 -13.56
N GLU A 140 13.13 13.38 -13.85
CA GLU A 140 12.14 13.81 -12.85
C GLU A 140 11.92 12.73 -11.78
N TRP A 141 11.88 11.46 -12.19
CA TRP A 141 11.74 10.33 -11.28
C TRP A 141 12.94 10.13 -10.34
N ARG A 142 14.17 10.41 -10.80
CA ARG A 142 15.36 10.29 -9.94
C ARG A 142 15.21 11.12 -8.67
N SER A 143 14.77 12.37 -8.81
CA SER A 143 14.55 13.26 -7.66
C SER A 143 13.54 12.69 -6.67
N PHE A 144 12.42 12.14 -7.17
CA PHE A 144 11.40 11.48 -6.35
C PHE A 144 11.94 10.24 -5.62
N VAL A 145 12.63 9.35 -6.33
CA VAL A 145 13.19 8.11 -5.78
C VAL A 145 14.18 8.41 -4.67
N GLU A 146 15.11 9.34 -4.91
CA GLU A 146 16.09 9.77 -3.92
C GLU A 146 15.42 10.41 -2.69
N ARG A 147 14.47 11.33 -2.91
CA ARG A 147 13.77 12.02 -1.81
C ARG A 147 12.96 11.05 -0.95
N SER A 148 12.42 9.99 -1.53
CA SER A 148 11.71 8.91 -0.81
C SER A 148 12.62 8.03 0.05
N GLY A 149 13.94 8.19 -0.06
CA GLY A 149 14.93 7.38 0.64
C GLY A 149 15.06 5.95 0.10
N ARG A 150 14.70 5.70 -1.17
CA ARG A 150 14.82 4.37 -1.78
C ARG A 150 16.27 4.10 -2.23
N PHE A 151 16.91 3.08 -1.67
CA PHE A 151 18.23 2.63 -2.07
C PHE A 151 18.14 1.72 -3.30
N ILE A 152 18.44 2.29 -4.47
CA ILE A 152 18.45 1.60 -5.76
C ILE A 152 19.45 2.29 -6.70
N ASP A 153 20.13 1.50 -7.53
CA ASP A 153 21.05 2.01 -8.55
C ASP A 153 20.24 2.54 -9.74
N MET A 154 20.33 3.85 -9.97
CA MET A 154 19.76 4.52 -11.13
C MET A 154 20.84 5.01 -12.11
N GLU A 155 22.13 4.79 -11.81
CA GLU A 155 23.25 5.11 -12.71
C GLU A 155 23.51 3.96 -13.69
N ASN A 156 23.48 2.73 -13.20
CA ASN A 156 23.52 1.50 -14.01
C ASN A 156 22.12 0.90 -14.17
N ASP A 157 21.12 1.76 -14.42
CA ASP A 157 19.76 1.32 -14.70
C ASP A 157 19.68 0.54 -16.02
N TYR A 158 18.64 -0.26 -16.18
CA TYR A 158 18.35 -0.92 -17.45
C TYR A 158 17.15 -0.27 -18.13
N LYS A 159 17.20 -0.12 -19.45
CA LYS A 159 16.08 0.40 -20.25
C LYS A 159 15.72 -0.59 -21.33
N THR A 160 14.42 -0.80 -21.57
CA THR A 160 13.96 -1.71 -22.64
C THR A 160 14.41 -1.26 -24.04
N MET A 161 14.73 0.03 -24.21
CA MET A 161 15.29 0.61 -25.44
C MET A 161 16.81 0.49 -25.59
N ASP A 162 17.52 -0.05 -24.58
CA ASP A 162 18.96 -0.24 -24.67
C ASP A 162 19.28 -1.38 -25.63
N ARG A 163 20.32 -1.19 -26.45
CA ARG A 163 20.73 -2.14 -27.51
C ARG A 163 20.90 -3.56 -26.97
N ASP A 164 21.58 -3.71 -25.84
CA ASP A 164 21.92 -5.02 -25.28
C ASP A 164 20.67 -5.70 -24.69
N PHE A 165 19.74 -4.92 -24.14
CA PHE A 165 18.42 -5.41 -23.72
C PHE A 165 17.62 -5.94 -24.91
N MET A 166 17.54 -5.18 -26.01
CA MET A 166 16.83 -5.59 -27.23
C MET A 166 17.46 -6.84 -27.90
N ASP A 167 18.80 -6.96 -27.89
CA ASP A 167 19.51 -8.16 -28.38
C ASP A 167 19.13 -9.42 -27.57
N SER A 168 18.99 -9.28 -26.25
CA SER A 168 18.46 -10.34 -25.38
C SER A 168 16.99 -10.66 -25.64
N VAL A 169 16.15 -9.66 -25.90
CA VAL A 169 14.74 -9.87 -26.28
C VAL A 169 14.65 -10.70 -27.56
N TRP A 170 15.50 -10.43 -28.56
CA TRP A 170 15.60 -11.25 -29.78
C TRP A 170 16.05 -12.68 -29.49
N SER A 171 17.04 -12.85 -28.60
CA SER A 171 17.54 -14.16 -28.21
C SER A 171 16.47 -15.00 -27.51
N VAL A 172 15.72 -14.39 -26.59
CA VAL A 172 14.58 -15.00 -25.91
C VAL A 172 13.49 -15.42 -26.90
N PHE A 173 13.17 -14.56 -27.87
CA PHE A 173 12.20 -14.88 -28.91
C PHE A 173 12.68 -16.03 -29.81
N GLY A 174 13.96 -16.03 -30.19
CA GLY A 174 14.59 -17.12 -30.94
C GLY A 174 14.54 -18.46 -30.20
N MET A 175 14.74 -18.48 -28.88
CA MET A 175 14.59 -19.68 -28.06
C MET A 175 13.15 -20.22 -28.05
N LEU A 176 12.15 -19.33 -28.05
CA LEU A 176 10.73 -19.71 -28.13
C LEU A 176 10.38 -20.29 -29.51
N ASP A 177 10.90 -19.70 -30.59
CA ASP A 177 10.73 -20.21 -31.95
C ASP A 177 11.41 -21.58 -32.13
N ALA A 178 12.63 -21.76 -31.58
CA ALA A 178 13.34 -23.04 -31.60
C ALA A 178 12.53 -24.16 -30.92
N LYS A 179 11.73 -23.82 -29.89
CA LYS A 179 10.79 -24.71 -29.21
C LYS A 179 9.42 -24.84 -29.89
N LYS A 180 9.23 -24.21 -31.05
CA LYS A 180 7.99 -24.24 -31.87
C LYS A 180 6.78 -23.61 -31.18
N PHE A 181 7.01 -22.59 -30.36
CA PHE A 181 5.93 -21.82 -29.73
C PHE A 181 5.49 -20.60 -30.54
N VAL A 182 6.29 -20.12 -31.48
CA VAL A 182 5.98 -18.96 -32.31
C VAL A 182 5.19 -19.39 -33.55
N TYR A 183 4.10 -18.69 -33.85
CA TYR A 183 3.34 -18.88 -35.08
C TYR A 183 2.63 -17.59 -35.50
N GLU A 184 2.26 -17.50 -36.78
CA GLU A 184 1.40 -16.43 -37.29
C GLU A 184 -0.07 -16.86 -37.25
N GLY A 185 -0.91 -15.99 -36.69
CA GLY A 185 -2.36 -16.13 -36.68
C GLY A 185 -3.02 -14.82 -37.08
N LYS A 186 -4.32 -14.70 -36.81
CA LYS A 186 -5.03 -13.42 -36.92
C LYS A 186 -5.62 -13.03 -35.57
N LYS A 187 -5.63 -11.73 -35.30
CA LYS A 187 -6.28 -11.11 -34.14
C LYS A 187 -7.43 -10.23 -34.60
N ILE A 188 -8.57 -10.31 -33.93
CA ILE A 188 -9.65 -9.36 -34.12
C ILE A 188 -9.35 -8.09 -33.33
N VAL A 189 -9.31 -6.95 -34.03
CA VAL A 189 -9.05 -5.64 -33.43
C VAL A 189 -10.02 -4.60 -33.95
N ALA A 190 -10.33 -3.59 -33.14
CA ALA A 190 -11.06 -2.42 -33.62
C ALA A 190 -10.21 -1.69 -34.66
N PHE A 191 -10.82 -1.32 -35.78
CA PHE A 191 -10.17 -0.75 -36.95
C PHE A 191 -10.85 0.55 -37.36
N SER A 192 -10.06 1.60 -37.58
CA SER A 192 -10.56 2.90 -38.00
C SER A 192 -10.58 3.02 -39.52
N ALA A 193 -11.78 3.05 -40.09
CA ALA A 193 -11.99 3.28 -41.52
C ALA A 193 -11.42 4.63 -41.99
N GLY A 194 -11.54 5.68 -41.17
CA GLY A 194 -11.04 7.02 -41.51
C GLY A 194 -9.52 7.14 -41.49
N LEU A 195 -8.82 6.32 -40.69
CA LEU A 195 -7.37 6.36 -40.55
C LEU A 195 -6.63 5.23 -41.29
N GLY A 196 -7.34 4.17 -41.66
CA GLY A 196 -6.74 3.00 -42.31
C GLY A 196 -5.87 2.15 -41.38
N THR A 197 -6.18 2.10 -40.08
CA THR A 197 -5.33 1.43 -39.09
C THR A 197 -6.10 0.83 -37.91
N PRO A 198 -5.61 -0.26 -37.28
CA PRO A 198 -6.13 -0.72 -36.00
C PRO A 198 -5.95 0.33 -34.90
N LEU A 199 -6.90 0.33 -33.95
CA LEU A 199 -6.85 1.14 -32.74
C LEU A 199 -6.66 0.25 -31.51
N SER A 200 -6.01 0.80 -30.48
CA SER A 200 -5.96 0.16 -29.17
C SER A 200 -7.29 0.26 -28.43
N ASN A 201 -7.57 -0.67 -27.50
CA ASN A 201 -8.78 -0.62 -26.68
C ASN A 201 -8.93 0.70 -25.93
N PHE A 202 -7.83 1.31 -25.49
CA PHE A 202 -7.84 2.61 -24.82
C PHE A 202 -8.33 3.74 -25.74
N GLU A 203 -7.95 3.72 -27.02
CA GLU A 203 -8.44 4.70 -27.99
C GLU A 203 -9.93 4.47 -28.33
N VAL A 204 -10.36 3.21 -28.37
CA VAL A 204 -11.78 2.85 -28.61
C VAL A 204 -12.68 3.37 -27.49
N GLU A 205 -12.27 3.21 -26.23
CA GLU A 205 -13.04 3.64 -25.06
C GLU A 205 -13.25 5.16 -24.96
N GLN A 206 -12.41 5.96 -25.62
CA GLN A 206 -12.50 7.43 -25.57
C GLN A 206 -13.72 8.01 -26.27
N ASN A 207 -14.32 7.29 -27.23
CA ASN A 207 -15.38 7.85 -28.07
C ASN A 207 -16.49 6.82 -28.38
N TYR A 208 -17.15 6.34 -27.34
CA TYR A 208 -18.42 5.63 -27.48
C TYR A 208 -19.59 6.61 -27.51
N GLN A 209 -20.38 6.55 -28.57
CA GLN A 209 -21.52 7.42 -28.83
C GLN A 209 -22.81 6.59 -28.90
N ASP A 210 -23.94 7.17 -28.50
CA ASP A 210 -25.25 6.59 -28.78
C ASP A 210 -25.56 6.78 -30.27
N THR A 211 -25.90 5.68 -30.96
CA THR A 211 -26.23 5.68 -32.38
C THR A 211 -27.49 4.87 -32.65
N MET A 212 -28.23 5.27 -33.67
CA MET A 212 -29.33 4.49 -34.23
C MET A 212 -28.77 3.57 -35.31
N ASP A 213 -28.77 2.27 -35.05
CA ASP A 213 -28.34 1.26 -36.02
C ASP A 213 -29.52 0.36 -36.44
N PRO A 214 -29.49 -0.21 -37.66
CA PRO A 214 -30.46 -1.21 -38.07
C PRO A 214 -30.44 -2.39 -37.11
N SER A 215 -31.62 -2.86 -36.70
CA SER A 215 -31.82 -4.06 -35.88
C SER A 215 -32.68 -5.02 -36.69
N LEU A 216 -32.03 -6.05 -37.24
CA LEU A 216 -32.61 -6.97 -38.21
C LEU A 216 -32.73 -8.37 -37.63
N THR A 217 -33.89 -8.98 -37.85
CA THR A 217 -34.06 -10.44 -37.71
C THR A 217 -34.20 -11.03 -39.10
N VAL A 218 -33.28 -11.93 -39.44
CA VAL A 218 -33.15 -12.54 -40.77
C VAL A 218 -33.45 -14.03 -40.66
N SER A 219 -34.17 -14.54 -41.65
CA SER A 219 -34.52 -15.96 -41.75
C SER A 219 -33.46 -16.77 -42.51
N PHE A 220 -33.18 -17.97 -42.01
CA PHE A 220 -32.28 -18.96 -42.61
C PHE A 220 -32.95 -20.36 -42.61
N PRO A 221 -33.70 -20.72 -43.68
CA PRO A 221 -34.25 -22.04 -43.90
C PRO A 221 -33.17 -23.11 -43.93
N LEU A 222 -33.48 -24.28 -43.37
CA LEU A 222 -32.64 -25.45 -43.53
C LEU A 222 -32.70 -25.96 -44.98
N GLN A 223 -31.61 -26.56 -45.44
CA GLN A 223 -31.51 -27.06 -46.81
C GLN A 223 -32.27 -28.39 -47.00
N ASP A 224 -32.32 -29.23 -45.96
CA ASP A 224 -33.03 -30.52 -45.96
C ASP A 224 -34.51 -30.38 -45.58
N ASP A 225 -34.86 -29.36 -44.81
CA ASP A 225 -36.24 -29.01 -44.44
C ASP A 225 -36.49 -27.48 -44.58
N PRO A 226 -36.83 -27.00 -45.79
CA PRO A 226 -37.01 -25.57 -46.05
C PRO A 226 -38.14 -24.89 -45.25
N ASN A 227 -39.06 -25.66 -44.65
CA ASN A 227 -40.11 -25.12 -43.80
C ASN A 227 -39.63 -24.85 -42.37
N THR A 228 -38.48 -25.39 -41.97
CA THR A 228 -37.82 -25.08 -40.72
C THR A 228 -36.80 -23.96 -40.91
N ILE A 229 -37.01 -22.85 -40.20
CA ILE A 229 -36.33 -21.58 -40.38
C ILE A 229 -35.61 -21.18 -39.11
N LEU A 230 -34.30 -20.99 -39.20
CA LEU A 230 -33.49 -20.40 -38.15
C LEU A 230 -33.66 -18.87 -38.17
N LEU A 231 -34.06 -18.27 -37.06
CA LEU A 231 -34.10 -16.80 -36.94
C LEU A 231 -32.82 -16.30 -36.30
N VAL A 232 -32.14 -15.38 -36.99
CA VAL A 232 -30.88 -14.78 -36.51
C VAL A 232 -31.06 -13.28 -36.43
N TRP A 233 -30.61 -12.70 -35.31
CA TRP A 233 -30.63 -11.26 -35.10
C TRP A 233 -29.24 -10.65 -35.31
N THR A 234 -29.18 -9.44 -35.86
CA THR A 234 -27.93 -8.67 -36.01
C THR A 234 -28.21 -7.17 -36.03
N THR A 235 -27.25 -6.40 -35.49
CA THR A 235 -27.18 -4.94 -35.64
C THR A 235 -26.16 -4.48 -36.68
N THR A 236 -25.49 -5.42 -37.36
CA THR A 236 -24.45 -5.14 -38.36
C THR A 236 -24.75 -5.87 -39.67
N PRO A 237 -25.78 -5.46 -40.43
CA PRO A 237 -26.19 -6.11 -41.68
C PRO A 237 -25.05 -6.30 -42.68
N TRP A 238 -24.11 -5.34 -42.75
CA TRP A 238 -22.90 -5.37 -43.57
C TRP A 238 -21.98 -6.58 -43.35
N THR A 239 -22.13 -7.31 -42.23
CA THR A 239 -21.38 -8.55 -41.94
C THR A 239 -22.08 -9.83 -42.44
N LEU A 240 -23.36 -9.76 -42.84
CA LEU A 240 -24.10 -10.92 -43.35
C LEU A 240 -23.56 -11.49 -44.67
N PRO A 241 -22.99 -10.70 -45.61
CA PRO A 241 -22.31 -11.25 -46.78
C PRO A 241 -21.17 -12.22 -46.44
N THR A 242 -20.54 -12.08 -45.27
CA THR A 242 -19.45 -12.94 -44.81
C THR A 242 -19.91 -13.96 -43.76
N ASN A 243 -21.22 -14.21 -43.67
CA ASN A 243 -21.77 -15.26 -42.83
C ASN A 243 -21.39 -16.65 -43.37
N VAL A 244 -20.84 -17.50 -42.50
CA VAL A 244 -20.38 -18.86 -42.86
C VAL A 244 -20.87 -19.95 -41.91
N ALA A 245 -21.49 -19.60 -40.79
CA ALA A 245 -22.18 -20.54 -39.90
C ALA A 245 -23.28 -19.84 -39.07
N ILE A 246 -24.13 -20.64 -38.43
CA ILE A 246 -25.06 -20.16 -37.39
C ILE A 246 -24.68 -20.86 -36.09
N ALA A 247 -24.35 -20.10 -35.06
CA ALA A 247 -23.91 -20.61 -33.78
C ALA A 247 -25.08 -20.73 -32.78
N VAL A 248 -25.10 -21.84 -32.03
CA VAL A 248 -26.12 -22.17 -31.03
C VAL A 248 -25.44 -22.67 -29.75
N ASN A 249 -26.01 -22.36 -28.58
CA ASN A 249 -25.42 -22.69 -27.28
C ASN A 249 -26.21 -23.82 -26.58
N PRO A 250 -25.57 -24.96 -26.22
CA PRO A 250 -26.23 -26.05 -25.50
C PRO A 250 -26.81 -25.67 -24.14
N ALA A 251 -26.34 -24.57 -23.53
CA ALA A 251 -26.88 -24.04 -22.27
C ALA A 251 -28.19 -23.25 -22.46
N VAL A 252 -28.57 -22.94 -23.70
CA VAL A 252 -29.81 -22.22 -24.05
C VAL A 252 -30.89 -23.21 -24.47
N GLU A 253 -32.11 -23.03 -23.97
CA GLU A 253 -33.27 -23.83 -24.39
C GLU A 253 -33.91 -23.20 -25.64
N TYR A 254 -33.99 -23.96 -26.74
CA TYR A 254 -34.58 -23.53 -28.01
C TYR A 254 -35.95 -24.16 -28.23
N VAL A 255 -36.83 -23.43 -28.94
CA VAL A 255 -38.15 -23.90 -29.33
C VAL A 255 -38.42 -23.68 -30.82
N ALA A 256 -39.26 -24.54 -31.37
CA ALA A 256 -39.83 -24.41 -32.71
C ALA A 256 -41.25 -23.84 -32.57
N VAL A 257 -41.44 -22.61 -33.02
CA VAL A 257 -42.74 -21.93 -33.04
C VAL A 257 -43.39 -22.14 -34.40
N GLN A 258 -44.60 -22.71 -34.42
CA GLN A 258 -45.37 -22.89 -35.65
C GLN A 258 -46.13 -21.61 -35.97
N ARG A 259 -45.93 -21.07 -37.18
CA ARG A 259 -46.74 -19.97 -37.74
C ARG A 259 -47.01 -20.27 -39.21
N GLU A 260 -48.29 -20.35 -39.55
CA GLU A 260 -48.74 -20.82 -40.87
C GLU A 260 -48.15 -22.20 -41.20
N ASP A 261 -47.51 -22.35 -42.36
CA ASP A 261 -46.86 -23.59 -42.84
C ASP A 261 -45.39 -23.71 -42.42
N LYS A 262 -44.86 -22.78 -41.61
CA LYS A 262 -43.44 -22.69 -41.25
C LYS A 262 -43.18 -22.91 -39.76
N ARG A 263 -41.99 -23.46 -39.47
CA ARG A 263 -41.45 -23.70 -38.13
C ARG A 263 -40.27 -22.76 -37.89
N TYR A 264 -40.36 -21.89 -36.91
CA TYR A 264 -39.30 -20.92 -36.60
C TYR A 264 -38.54 -21.32 -35.34
N ILE A 265 -37.22 -21.43 -35.46
CA ILE A 265 -36.33 -21.77 -34.34
C ILE A 265 -35.83 -20.49 -33.68
N VAL A 266 -36.05 -20.40 -32.36
CA VAL A 266 -35.66 -19.26 -31.52
C VAL A 266 -35.41 -19.75 -30.08
N ALA A 267 -34.62 -19.01 -29.30
CA ALA A 267 -34.49 -19.24 -27.87
C ALA A 267 -35.83 -19.04 -27.16
N LYS A 268 -36.17 -19.97 -26.26
CA LYS A 268 -37.48 -20.03 -25.60
C LYS A 268 -37.82 -18.76 -24.83
N LYS A 269 -36.85 -18.16 -24.13
CA LYS A 269 -37.07 -16.92 -23.36
C LYS A 269 -37.38 -15.72 -24.25
N LEU A 270 -36.87 -15.71 -25.49
CA LEU A 270 -36.99 -14.60 -26.43
C LEU A 270 -38.16 -14.79 -27.41
N ALA A 271 -38.81 -15.97 -27.43
CA ALA A 271 -39.86 -16.29 -28.39
C ALA A 271 -41.03 -15.28 -28.37
N SER A 272 -41.42 -14.79 -27.19
CA SER A 272 -42.52 -13.83 -27.04
C SER A 272 -42.22 -12.45 -27.62
N GLU A 273 -40.98 -12.14 -27.97
CA GLU A 273 -40.63 -10.88 -28.66
C GLU A 273 -40.98 -10.90 -30.16
N TYR A 274 -41.17 -12.10 -30.72
CA TYR A 274 -41.36 -12.33 -32.15
C TYR A 274 -42.71 -12.97 -32.48
N PHE A 275 -43.30 -13.69 -31.52
CA PHE A 275 -44.48 -14.51 -31.70
C PHE A 275 -45.58 -14.21 -30.69
N GLU A 276 -46.82 -14.52 -31.06
CA GLU A 276 -47.96 -14.33 -30.16
C GLU A 276 -47.91 -15.34 -29.01
N VAL A 277 -48.50 -14.97 -27.87
CA VAL A 277 -48.50 -15.80 -26.65
C VAL A 277 -49.05 -17.21 -26.91
N ALA A 278 -50.07 -17.34 -27.76
CA ALA A 278 -50.66 -18.64 -28.12
C ALA A 278 -49.70 -19.52 -28.94
N GLU A 279 -48.95 -18.92 -29.87
CA GLU A 279 -47.94 -19.61 -30.68
C GLU A 279 -46.77 -20.07 -29.78
N CYS A 280 -46.30 -19.21 -28.87
CA CYS A 280 -45.25 -19.54 -27.91
C CYS A 280 -45.66 -20.66 -26.95
N ALA A 281 -46.92 -20.66 -26.49
CA ALA A 281 -47.44 -21.69 -25.59
C ALA A 281 -47.55 -23.07 -26.27
N ALA A 282 -47.74 -23.10 -27.59
CA ALA A 282 -47.79 -24.32 -28.41
C ALA A 282 -46.42 -24.72 -28.97
N ALA A 283 -45.35 -23.99 -28.67
CA ALA A 283 -44.03 -24.22 -29.24
C ALA A 283 -43.40 -25.52 -28.72
N GLU A 284 -42.75 -26.26 -29.63
CA GLU A 284 -42.10 -27.53 -29.31
C GLU A 284 -40.64 -27.28 -28.89
N VAL A 285 -40.19 -27.88 -27.79
CA VAL A 285 -38.77 -27.82 -27.40
C VAL A 285 -37.92 -28.55 -28.44
N VAL A 286 -36.83 -27.92 -28.86
CA VAL A 286 -35.94 -28.44 -29.89
C VAL A 286 -34.70 -29.03 -29.22
N ASP A 287 -34.41 -30.30 -29.52
CA ASP A 287 -33.11 -30.87 -29.21
C ASP A 287 -32.06 -30.27 -30.15
N ILE A 288 -31.17 -29.46 -29.59
CA ILE A 288 -30.11 -28.76 -30.33
C ILE A 288 -29.22 -29.72 -31.12
N ASN A 289 -29.03 -30.96 -30.65
CA ASN A 289 -28.21 -31.96 -31.35
C ASN A 289 -28.80 -32.36 -32.71
N THR A 290 -30.10 -32.14 -32.90
CA THR A 290 -30.77 -32.39 -34.19
C THR A 290 -30.55 -31.25 -35.19
N LEU A 291 -30.16 -30.06 -34.72
CA LEU A 291 -29.83 -28.91 -35.55
C LEU A 291 -28.34 -28.86 -35.90
N VAL A 292 -27.46 -29.21 -34.96
CA VAL A 292 -26.00 -29.15 -35.15
C VAL A 292 -25.56 -29.96 -36.37
N GLY A 293 -24.76 -29.33 -37.24
CA GLY A 293 -24.29 -29.90 -38.51
C GLY A 293 -25.27 -29.77 -39.68
N LYS A 294 -26.54 -29.41 -39.46
CA LYS A 294 -27.48 -29.18 -40.57
C LYS A 294 -27.06 -27.98 -41.40
N LYS A 295 -27.20 -28.11 -42.72
CA LYS A 295 -26.95 -27.02 -43.67
C LYS A 295 -28.16 -26.09 -43.77
N TYR A 296 -27.90 -24.80 -43.93
CA TYR A 296 -28.92 -23.79 -44.18
C TYR A 296 -28.69 -23.08 -45.51
N VAL A 297 -29.73 -22.43 -46.03
CA VAL A 297 -29.64 -21.62 -47.25
C VAL A 297 -29.21 -20.19 -46.89
N PRO A 298 -27.97 -19.77 -47.23
CA PRO A 298 -27.49 -18.42 -46.92
C PRO A 298 -28.28 -17.37 -47.71
N ILE A 299 -28.42 -16.19 -47.12
CA ILE A 299 -29.12 -15.05 -47.75
C ILE A 299 -28.24 -14.34 -48.79
N PHE A 300 -26.94 -14.27 -48.51
CA PHE A 300 -25.93 -13.75 -49.42
C PHE A 300 -24.95 -14.86 -49.75
N ARG A 301 -24.68 -15.04 -51.03
CA ARG A 301 -23.61 -15.92 -51.51
C ARG A 301 -22.41 -15.10 -51.92
N VAL A 302 -21.27 -15.50 -51.40
CA VAL A 302 -19.95 -14.95 -51.76
C VAL A 302 -19.08 -16.14 -52.15
N PRO A 303 -18.54 -16.21 -53.39
CA PRO A 303 -17.77 -17.36 -53.84
C PRO A 303 -16.59 -17.72 -52.91
N ALA A 304 -15.91 -16.71 -52.37
CA ALA A 304 -14.82 -16.90 -51.40
C ALA A 304 -15.27 -17.48 -50.04
N ALA A 305 -16.57 -17.49 -49.75
CA ALA A 305 -17.16 -18.08 -48.56
C ALA A 305 -17.53 -19.55 -48.70
N GLU A 306 -17.62 -20.06 -49.93
CA GLU A 306 -18.10 -21.41 -50.15
C GLU A 306 -16.99 -22.43 -49.81
N SER A 307 -17.27 -23.27 -48.82
CA SER A 307 -16.42 -24.41 -48.46
C SER A 307 -17.29 -25.55 -47.92
N GLU A 308 -16.75 -26.78 -47.86
CA GLU A 308 -17.47 -27.92 -47.25
C GLU A 308 -17.89 -27.64 -45.80
N ALA A 309 -17.12 -26.83 -45.08
CA ALA A 309 -17.38 -26.47 -43.69
C ALA A 309 -18.40 -25.32 -43.54
N SER A 310 -18.76 -24.61 -44.62
CA SER A 310 -19.60 -23.41 -44.54
C SER A 310 -21.10 -23.71 -44.55
N TYR A 311 -21.89 -22.74 -44.08
CA TYR A 311 -23.35 -22.72 -44.05
C TYR A 311 -23.98 -23.86 -43.25
N GLN A 312 -23.42 -24.16 -42.07
CA GLN A 312 -23.97 -25.13 -41.13
C GLN A 312 -24.23 -24.54 -39.75
N VAL A 313 -25.05 -25.22 -38.96
CA VAL A 313 -25.27 -24.91 -37.55
C VAL A 313 -24.16 -25.50 -36.69
N LEU A 314 -23.56 -24.70 -35.81
CA LEU A 314 -22.43 -25.10 -34.96
C LEU A 314 -22.68 -24.82 -33.48
N VAL A 315 -22.05 -25.60 -32.62
CA VAL A 315 -22.09 -25.41 -31.17
C VAL A 315 -21.13 -24.30 -30.75
N CYS A 316 -21.56 -23.40 -29.87
CA CYS A 316 -20.69 -22.41 -29.25
C CYS A 316 -21.00 -22.20 -27.77
N GLY A 317 -20.13 -21.49 -27.05
CA GLY A 317 -20.37 -21.07 -25.66
C GLY A 317 -20.88 -19.63 -25.51
N HIS A 318 -20.84 -18.81 -26.57
CA HIS A 318 -21.06 -17.36 -26.50
C HIS A 318 -22.49 -16.91 -26.88
N ALA A 319 -23.30 -17.75 -27.55
CA ALA A 319 -24.70 -17.40 -27.80
C ALA A 319 -25.49 -17.41 -26.49
N SER A 320 -26.38 -16.43 -26.28
CA SER A 320 -27.15 -16.25 -25.04
C SER A 320 -28.65 -16.15 -25.31
N ASP A 321 -29.48 -16.25 -24.28
CA ASP A 321 -30.92 -16.03 -24.33
C ASP A 321 -31.36 -14.71 -23.69
N GLU A 322 -30.43 -13.75 -23.57
CA GLU A 322 -30.68 -12.44 -22.98
C GLU A 322 -31.17 -11.40 -23.99
N ALA A 323 -30.78 -11.53 -25.28
CA ALA A 323 -31.17 -10.62 -26.35
C ALA A 323 -31.11 -11.28 -27.74
N GLY A 324 -31.79 -10.68 -28.73
CA GLY A 324 -31.81 -11.18 -30.10
C GLY A 324 -32.71 -12.39 -30.27
N THR A 325 -32.21 -13.48 -30.84
CA THR A 325 -32.97 -14.74 -31.04
C THR A 325 -32.35 -15.94 -30.35
N GLY A 326 -31.16 -15.77 -29.75
CA GLY A 326 -30.31 -16.85 -29.25
C GLY A 326 -29.62 -17.71 -30.31
N LEU A 327 -29.81 -17.41 -31.61
CA LEU A 327 -28.99 -17.94 -32.70
C LEU A 327 -28.16 -16.79 -33.28
N VAL A 328 -26.86 -17.01 -33.44
CA VAL A 328 -25.90 -15.96 -33.82
C VAL A 328 -25.33 -16.25 -35.20
N HIS A 329 -25.32 -15.28 -36.12
CA HIS A 329 -24.60 -15.46 -37.38
C HIS A 329 -23.09 -15.38 -37.10
N THR A 330 -22.31 -16.25 -37.72
CA THR A 330 -20.87 -16.27 -37.54
C THR A 330 -20.17 -15.66 -38.75
N SER A 331 -19.36 -14.62 -38.50
CA SER A 331 -18.50 -13.95 -39.48
C SER A 331 -17.04 -13.85 -38.98
N PRO A 332 -16.20 -14.88 -39.24
CA PRO A 332 -14.90 -15.02 -38.57
C PRO A 332 -13.91 -13.88 -38.78
N ALA A 333 -14.06 -13.04 -39.80
CA ALA A 333 -13.16 -11.91 -40.03
C ALA A 333 -13.49 -10.66 -39.20
N PHE A 334 -14.67 -10.60 -38.56
CA PHE A 334 -15.20 -9.38 -37.94
C PHE A 334 -15.63 -9.56 -36.47
N GLY A 335 -15.57 -10.76 -35.90
CA GLY A 335 -15.90 -11.04 -34.50
C GLY A 335 -14.89 -11.97 -33.83
N GLU A 336 -14.51 -11.70 -32.58
CA GLU A 336 -13.50 -12.51 -31.87
C GLU A 336 -13.98 -13.94 -31.58
N ASP A 337 -15.18 -14.06 -31.04
CA ASP A 337 -15.78 -15.38 -30.78
C ASP A 337 -16.08 -16.14 -32.09
N ASP A 338 -16.47 -15.41 -33.15
CA ASP A 338 -16.65 -15.97 -34.49
C ASP A 338 -15.34 -16.50 -35.08
N TYR A 339 -14.24 -15.77 -34.86
CA TYR A 339 -12.92 -16.18 -35.30
C TYR A 339 -12.47 -17.46 -34.59
N HIS A 340 -12.67 -17.56 -33.28
CA HIS A 340 -12.33 -18.77 -32.53
C HIS A 340 -13.16 -19.98 -32.96
N LEU A 341 -14.49 -19.80 -33.10
CA LEU A 341 -15.36 -20.86 -33.62
C LEU A 341 -14.95 -21.26 -35.06
N GLY A 342 -14.57 -20.27 -35.87
CA GLY A 342 -14.03 -20.49 -37.20
C GLY A 342 -12.71 -21.26 -37.22
N GLN A 343 -11.80 -21.02 -36.28
CA GLN A 343 -10.56 -21.80 -36.14
C GLN A 343 -10.84 -23.25 -35.75
N GLU A 344 -11.75 -23.48 -34.80
CA GLU A 344 -12.14 -24.83 -34.34
C GLU A 344 -12.75 -25.66 -35.46
N HIS A 345 -13.63 -25.06 -36.27
CA HIS A 345 -14.37 -25.75 -37.33
C HIS A 345 -13.82 -25.52 -38.74
N ARG A 346 -12.66 -24.87 -38.88
CA ARG A 346 -11.99 -24.57 -40.16
C ARG A 346 -12.88 -23.78 -41.14
N LEU A 347 -13.60 -22.79 -40.62
CA LEU A 347 -14.43 -21.89 -41.43
C LEU A 347 -13.57 -20.84 -42.15
N PRO A 348 -13.94 -20.42 -43.37
CA PRO A 348 -13.23 -19.37 -44.08
C PRO A 348 -13.43 -18.02 -43.38
N ALA A 349 -12.34 -17.29 -43.15
CA ALA A 349 -12.34 -15.92 -42.62
C ALA A 349 -12.15 -14.92 -43.77
N ILE A 350 -13.28 -14.38 -44.26
CA ILE A 350 -13.35 -13.59 -45.48
C ILE A 350 -13.45 -12.12 -45.12
N ASP A 351 -12.62 -11.30 -45.77
CA ASP A 351 -12.64 -9.87 -45.60
C ASP A 351 -12.94 -9.19 -46.93
N LEU A 352 -14.13 -8.61 -47.05
CA LEU A 352 -14.58 -7.90 -48.23
C LEU A 352 -14.24 -6.40 -48.17
N LEU A 353 -13.61 -5.92 -47.09
CA LEU A 353 -13.31 -4.50 -46.88
C LEU A 353 -11.84 -4.20 -47.18
N ASN A 354 -11.59 -3.04 -47.80
CA ASN A 354 -10.24 -2.49 -47.92
C ASN A 354 -9.82 -1.76 -46.61
N GLU A 355 -8.61 -1.23 -46.59
CA GLU A 355 -8.08 -0.46 -45.45
C GLU A 355 -8.94 0.73 -45.04
N ASN A 356 -9.77 1.30 -45.92
CA ASN A 356 -10.62 2.45 -45.60
C ASN A 356 -12.05 2.04 -45.18
N GLY A 357 -12.26 0.76 -44.83
CA GLY A 357 -13.57 0.23 -44.45
C GLY A 357 -14.59 0.21 -45.59
N LYS A 358 -14.14 0.28 -46.84
CA LYS A 358 -15.00 0.21 -48.02
C LYS A 358 -14.97 -1.17 -48.65
N PHE A 359 -16.10 -1.61 -49.18
CA PHE A 359 -16.15 -2.86 -49.95
C PHE A 359 -15.21 -2.80 -51.15
N GLN A 360 -14.40 -3.85 -51.33
CA GLN A 360 -13.45 -3.96 -52.41
C GLN A 360 -14.15 -3.98 -53.78
N LYS A 361 -13.46 -3.54 -54.84
CA LYS A 361 -14.06 -3.40 -56.18
C LYS A 361 -14.46 -4.73 -56.81
N ASP A 362 -13.75 -5.79 -56.44
CA ASP A 362 -13.97 -7.18 -56.81
C ASP A 362 -14.84 -7.94 -55.81
N ALA A 363 -15.45 -7.26 -54.81
CA ALA A 363 -16.38 -7.90 -53.90
C ALA A 363 -17.60 -8.45 -54.67
N GLU A 364 -17.75 -9.78 -54.65
CA GLU A 364 -18.81 -10.50 -55.35
C GLU A 364 -19.86 -11.01 -54.36
N VAL A 365 -20.89 -10.20 -54.14
CA VAL A 365 -22.01 -10.52 -53.25
C VAL A 365 -23.28 -10.73 -54.07
N TYR A 366 -23.91 -11.90 -53.92
CA TYR A 366 -25.14 -12.26 -54.63
C TYR A 366 -26.28 -12.57 -53.67
N SER A 367 -27.52 -12.21 -54.02
CA SER A 367 -28.73 -12.68 -53.34
C SER A 367 -29.73 -13.12 -54.40
N ASN A 368 -30.27 -14.35 -54.28
CA ASN A 368 -31.11 -14.97 -55.32
C ASN A 368 -30.52 -14.84 -56.75
N ASP A 369 -29.22 -15.14 -56.89
CA ASP A 369 -28.45 -15.04 -58.15
C ASP A 369 -28.32 -13.63 -58.77
N GLU A 370 -28.81 -12.59 -58.10
CA GLU A 370 -28.59 -11.19 -58.47
C GLU A 370 -27.38 -10.59 -57.74
N LYS A 371 -26.47 -9.95 -58.48
CA LYS A 371 -25.30 -9.26 -57.89
C LYS A 371 -25.73 -7.98 -57.17
N ILE A 372 -25.34 -7.84 -55.91
CA ILE A 372 -25.53 -6.64 -55.11
C ILE A 372 -24.33 -5.71 -55.31
N VAL A 373 -24.58 -4.46 -55.71
CA VAL A 373 -23.53 -3.48 -55.96
C VAL A 373 -23.12 -2.83 -54.64
N LEU A 374 -21.98 -3.27 -54.08
CA LEU A 374 -21.39 -2.70 -52.85
C LEU A 374 -20.05 -2.02 -53.08
N ALA A 375 -19.43 -2.21 -54.24
CA ALA A 375 -18.08 -1.72 -54.54
C ALA A 375 -17.89 -0.24 -54.18
N ASP A 376 -16.78 0.06 -53.50
CA ASP A 376 -16.38 1.39 -53.00
C ASP A 376 -17.34 2.05 -51.97
N MET A 377 -18.40 1.37 -51.53
CA MET A 377 -19.28 1.84 -50.45
C MET A 377 -18.64 1.61 -49.08
N LEU A 378 -18.80 2.56 -48.15
CA LEU A 378 -18.43 2.37 -46.75
C LEU A 378 -19.32 1.28 -46.13
N PHE A 379 -18.79 0.48 -45.21
CA PHE A 379 -19.51 -0.65 -44.62
C PHE A 379 -20.89 -0.27 -44.04
N LYS A 380 -21.02 0.87 -43.33
CA LYS A 380 -22.31 1.37 -42.83
C LYS A 380 -23.28 1.75 -43.94
N ASP A 381 -22.78 2.31 -45.04
CA ASP A 381 -23.62 2.68 -46.19
C ASP A 381 -24.19 1.44 -46.91
N ALA A 382 -23.53 0.28 -46.75
CA ALA A 382 -23.98 -0.99 -47.31
C ALA A 382 -25.18 -1.61 -46.58
N ASP A 383 -25.50 -1.17 -45.36
CA ASP A 383 -26.62 -1.73 -44.58
C ASP A 383 -27.96 -1.56 -45.29
N ASN A 384 -28.18 -0.41 -45.94
CA ASN A 384 -29.40 -0.12 -46.70
C ASN A 384 -29.60 -1.03 -47.94
N PRO A 385 -28.65 -1.12 -48.90
CA PRO A 385 -28.82 -2.01 -50.06
C PRO A 385 -28.91 -3.49 -49.66
N LEU A 386 -28.20 -3.92 -48.60
CA LEU A 386 -28.31 -5.27 -48.08
C LEU A 386 -29.70 -5.53 -47.48
N THR A 387 -30.24 -4.59 -46.70
CA THR A 387 -31.59 -4.70 -46.13
C THR A 387 -32.65 -4.77 -47.23
N ALA A 388 -32.55 -3.92 -48.26
CA ALA A 388 -33.44 -3.96 -49.40
C ALA A 388 -33.38 -5.31 -50.15
N ALA A 389 -32.19 -5.88 -50.32
CA ALA A 389 -32.03 -7.21 -50.92
C ALA A 389 -32.71 -8.31 -50.07
N MET A 390 -32.57 -8.26 -48.74
CA MET A 390 -33.22 -9.22 -47.83
C MET A 390 -34.75 -9.11 -47.84
N GLN A 391 -35.29 -7.89 -47.92
CA GLN A 391 -36.72 -7.64 -48.08
C GLN A 391 -37.23 -8.15 -49.43
N LYS A 392 -36.52 -7.86 -50.53
CA LYS A 392 -36.86 -8.35 -51.87
C LYS A 392 -36.85 -9.88 -51.94
N ALA A 393 -35.91 -10.52 -51.23
CA ALA A 393 -35.85 -11.98 -51.12
C ALA A 393 -36.93 -12.58 -50.20
N GLY A 394 -37.72 -11.77 -49.48
CA GLY A 394 -38.70 -12.24 -48.50
C GLY A 394 -38.06 -12.86 -47.25
N ARG A 395 -36.83 -12.48 -46.93
CA ARG A 395 -35.99 -13.11 -45.89
C ARG A 395 -35.75 -12.23 -44.67
N ALA A 396 -36.08 -10.95 -44.73
CA ALA A 396 -36.14 -10.07 -43.57
C ALA A 396 -37.41 -10.36 -42.76
N PHE A 397 -37.28 -11.02 -41.61
CA PHE A 397 -38.40 -11.36 -40.73
C PHE A 397 -38.89 -10.14 -39.95
N ARG A 398 -37.95 -9.34 -39.43
CA ARG A 398 -38.23 -8.07 -38.75
C ARG A 398 -37.16 -7.06 -39.12
N VAL A 399 -37.59 -5.84 -39.44
CA VAL A 399 -36.72 -4.69 -39.72
C VAL A 399 -37.12 -3.57 -38.77
N SER A 400 -36.18 -3.14 -37.95
CA SER A 400 -36.34 -2.05 -37.00
C SER A 400 -35.03 -1.29 -36.84
N GLU A 401 -35.02 -0.23 -36.05
CA GLU A 401 -33.81 0.45 -35.61
C GLU A 401 -33.69 0.28 -34.09
N ALA A 402 -32.46 0.22 -33.60
CA ALA A 402 -32.16 0.17 -32.17
C ALA A 402 -31.14 1.25 -31.81
N GLU A 403 -31.41 1.96 -30.71
CA GLU A 403 -30.44 2.86 -30.10
C GLU A 403 -29.50 2.06 -29.20
N HIS A 404 -28.19 2.22 -29.41
CA HIS A 404 -27.18 1.59 -28.56
C HIS A 404 -25.85 2.37 -28.59
N ARG A 405 -24.98 2.07 -27.64
CA ARG A 405 -23.62 2.65 -27.62
C ARG A 405 -22.71 1.91 -28.59
N TYR A 406 -22.20 2.64 -29.57
CA TYR A 406 -21.27 2.11 -30.57
C TYR A 406 -19.92 2.85 -30.52
N PRO A 407 -18.80 2.16 -30.80
CA PRO A 407 -17.49 2.81 -30.80
C PRO A 407 -17.24 3.60 -32.09
N PHE A 408 -16.81 4.85 -31.93
CA PHE A 408 -16.38 5.73 -33.02
C PHE A 408 -14.89 6.06 -32.88
N CYS A 409 -14.24 6.36 -34.00
CA CYS A 409 -12.86 6.82 -33.98
C CYS A 409 -12.78 8.13 -33.19
N PRO A 410 -11.94 8.24 -32.14
CA PRO A 410 -11.84 9.48 -31.36
C PRO A 410 -11.22 10.64 -32.15
N ARG A 411 -10.63 10.37 -33.32
CA ARG A 411 -9.94 11.36 -34.15
C ARG A 411 -10.74 11.82 -35.36
N THR A 412 -11.40 10.88 -36.05
CA THR A 412 -12.12 11.15 -37.30
C THR A 412 -13.64 11.13 -37.12
N GLU A 413 -14.12 10.73 -35.95
CA GLU A 413 -15.56 10.57 -35.63
C GLU A 413 -16.29 9.62 -36.61
N THR A 414 -15.54 8.76 -37.31
CA THR A 414 -16.10 7.72 -38.16
C THR A 414 -16.36 6.45 -37.34
N PRO A 415 -17.43 5.69 -37.62
CA PRO A 415 -17.70 4.41 -36.95
C PRO A 415 -16.50 3.45 -37.07
N LEU A 416 -16.17 2.75 -35.98
CA LEU A 416 -15.17 1.67 -36.00
C LEU A 416 -15.80 0.37 -36.44
N PHE A 417 -14.99 -0.55 -36.95
CA PHE A 417 -15.39 -1.94 -37.19
C PHE A 417 -14.30 -2.87 -36.68
N TYR A 418 -14.65 -4.09 -36.29
CA TYR A 418 -13.67 -5.08 -35.87
C TYR A 418 -13.16 -5.84 -37.08
N ARG A 419 -11.85 -6.12 -37.16
CA ARG A 419 -11.22 -6.76 -38.31
C ARG A 419 -10.14 -7.74 -37.88
N ALA A 420 -10.05 -8.87 -38.55
CA ALA A 420 -8.96 -9.82 -38.43
C ALA A 420 -7.68 -9.30 -39.10
N ILE A 421 -6.67 -8.98 -38.30
CA ILE A 421 -5.34 -8.58 -38.78
C ILE A 421 -4.31 -9.70 -38.53
N PRO A 422 -3.35 -9.94 -39.45
CA PRO A 422 -2.22 -10.83 -39.17
C PRO A 422 -1.49 -10.41 -37.90
N THR A 423 -1.09 -11.38 -37.08
CA THR A 423 -0.44 -11.14 -35.79
C THR A 423 0.42 -12.34 -35.42
N TRP A 424 1.56 -12.10 -34.79
CA TRP A 424 2.43 -13.15 -34.27
C TRP A 424 2.03 -13.51 -32.85
N TYR A 425 1.92 -14.81 -32.61
CA TYR A 425 1.48 -15.38 -31.36
C TYR A 425 2.55 -16.26 -30.72
N LEU A 426 2.51 -16.30 -29.39
CA LEU A 426 3.06 -17.40 -28.60
C LEU A 426 1.95 -18.38 -28.25
N LYS A 427 2.21 -19.67 -28.49
CA LYS A 427 1.30 -20.78 -28.17
C LYS A 427 1.30 -21.11 -26.67
N VAL A 428 0.86 -20.16 -25.85
CA VAL A 428 0.83 -20.27 -24.37
C VAL A 428 -0.11 -21.39 -23.91
N THR A 429 -1.19 -21.65 -24.65
CA THR A 429 -2.14 -22.74 -24.35
C THR A 429 -1.46 -24.11 -24.25
N ALA A 430 -0.35 -24.32 -24.98
CA ALA A 430 0.43 -25.56 -24.93
C ALA A 430 1.14 -25.83 -23.60
N VAL A 431 1.28 -24.80 -22.73
CA VAL A 431 1.94 -24.91 -21.43
C VAL A 431 1.03 -24.53 -20.26
N LYS A 432 -0.30 -24.48 -20.48
CA LYS A 432 -1.29 -24.07 -19.48
C LYS A 432 -1.14 -24.79 -18.14
N GLU A 433 -1.02 -26.12 -18.16
CA GLU A 433 -0.87 -26.93 -16.94
C GLU A 433 0.43 -26.59 -16.19
N ASN A 434 1.52 -26.36 -16.92
CA ASN A 434 2.80 -25.93 -16.35
C ASN A 434 2.72 -24.54 -15.72
N LEU A 435 1.97 -23.60 -16.31
CA LEU A 435 1.77 -22.26 -15.74
C LEU A 435 1.08 -22.35 -14.38
N ILE A 436 -0.01 -23.13 -14.29
CA ILE A 436 -0.74 -23.35 -13.05
C ILE A 436 0.17 -24.03 -12.01
N ALA A 437 0.89 -25.08 -12.42
CA ALA A 437 1.81 -25.79 -11.52
C ALA A 437 2.97 -24.91 -11.02
N ASN A 438 3.49 -24.00 -11.85
CA ASN A 438 4.53 -23.05 -11.44
C ASN A 438 3.97 -21.93 -10.57
N ASN A 439 2.77 -21.42 -10.84
CA ASN A 439 2.07 -20.46 -9.98
C ASN A 439 1.88 -21.01 -8.55
N ASN A 440 1.49 -22.28 -8.43
CA ASN A 440 1.28 -22.92 -7.13
C ASN A 440 2.56 -23.08 -6.28
N LYS A 441 3.74 -22.84 -6.86
CA LYS A 441 5.04 -22.81 -6.13
C LYS A 441 5.39 -21.42 -5.60
N ILE A 442 4.65 -20.39 -6.01
CA ILE A 442 4.90 -18.99 -5.65
C ILE A 442 4.13 -18.68 -4.37
N THR A 443 4.80 -18.00 -3.44
CA THR A 443 4.15 -17.44 -2.25
C THR A 443 3.62 -16.05 -2.58
N TRP A 444 2.29 -15.91 -2.58
CA TRP A 444 1.61 -14.64 -2.83
C TRP A 444 1.20 -13.98 -1.52
N SER A 445 1.45 -12.68 -1.41
CA SER A 445 1.02 -11.85 -0.28
C SER A 445 0.12 -10.72 -0.79
N PRO A 446 -1.21 -10.77 -0.61
CA PRO A 446 -1.97 -11.83 0.07
C PRO A 446 -2.24 -13.07 -0.80
N GLU A 447 -2.46 -14.22 -0.14
CA GLU A 447 -2.58 -15.54 -0.80
C GLU A 447 -3.69 -15.62 -1.85
N PHE A 448 -4.86 -15.04 -1.56
CA PHE A 448 -6.04 -15.08 -2.45
C PHE A 448 -5.77 -14.46 -3.84
N VAL A 449 -4.79 -13.56 -3.96
CA VAL A 449 -4.44 -12.99 -5.27
C VAL A 449 -3.84 -14.08 -6.18
N GLY A 450 -3.00 -14.94 -5.61
CA GLY A 450 -2.36 -16.03 -6.35
C GLY A 450 -3.30 -17.18 -6.67
N SER A 451 -4.09 -17.62 -5.70
CA SER A 451 -5.01 -18.76 -5.85
C SER A 451 -6.28 -18.43 -6.63
N GLU A 452 -6.88 -17.26 -6.40
CA GLU A 452 -8.15 -16.88 -7.03
C GLU A 452 -7.92 -15.95 -8.22
N ARG A 453 -7.50 -14.71 -7.99
CA ARG A 453 -7.51 -13.68 -9.06
C ARG A 453 -6.55 -14.00 -10.20
N PHE A 454 -5.36 -14.50 -9.89
CA PHE A 454 -4.37 -14.91 -10.88
C PHE A 454 -4.60 -16.36 -11.33
N GLY A 455 -4.80 -17.29 -10.39
CA GLY A 455 -5.10 -18.71 -10.66
C GLY A 455 -6.29 -18.93 -11.61
N ASN A 456 -7.48 -18.39 -11.29
CA ASN A 456 -8.68 -18.53 -12.13
C ASN A 456 -8.49 -17.98 -13.55
N TRP A 457 -7.60 -17.01 -13.72
CA TRP A 457 -7.32 -16.44 -15.03
C TRP A 457 -6.34 -17.29 -15.83
N LEU A 458 -5.37 -17.93 -15.17
CA LEU A 458 -4.51 -18.92 -15.83
C LEU A 458 -5.33 -20.11 -16.37
N GLU A 459 -6.44 -20.46 -15.73
CA GLU A 459 -7.36 -21.49 -16.22
C GLU A 459 -8.02 -21.13 -17.57
N GLN A 460 -8.12 -19.84 -17.89
CA GLN A 460 -8.71 -19.34 -19.13
C GLN A 460 -7.66 -18.78 -20.10
N THR A 461 -6.38 -19.16 -19.91
CA THR A 461 -5.27 -18.66 -20.74
C THR A 461 -5.52 -18.91 -22.22
N ARG A 462 -5.27 -17.87 -23.03
CA ARG A 462 -5.28 -17.90 -24.49
C ARG A 462 -3.85 -17.72 -25.01
N ASP A 463 -3.64 -18.01 -26.29
CA ASP A 463 -2.37 -17.72 -26.95
C ASP A 463 -2.11 -16.21 -26.98
N TRP A 464 -0.86 -15.82 -26.76
CA TRP A 464 -0.50 -14.41 -26.54
C TRP A 464 -0.06 -13.77 -27.85
N ALA A 465 -0.85 -12.81 -28.34
CA ALA A 465 -0.47 -11.93 -29.44
C ALA A 465 0.70 -11.00 -29.02
N VAL A 466 1.90 -11.28 -29.49
CA VAL A 466 3.14 -10.56 -29.13
C VAL A 466 3.54 -9.50 -30.14
N SER A 467 2.91 -9.43 -31.31
CA SER A 467 3.17 -8.35 -32.29
C SER A 467 2.24 -7.15 -32.15
N ARG A 468 2.76 -5.98 -32.48
CA ARG A 468 2.05 -4.71 -32.54
C ARG A 468 2.41 -3.99 -33.84
N ASN A 469 1.39 -3.50 -34.55
CA ASN A 469 1.58 -2.65 -35.73
C ASN A 469 1.89 -1.21 -35.28
N ARG A 470 3.03 -0.98 -34.63
CA ARG A 470 3.47 0.32 -34.07
C ARG A 470 4.92 0.62 -34.44
N TYR A 471 5.48 1.74 -33.99
CA TYR A 471 6.74 2.30 -34.51
C TYR A 471 7.89 2.27 -33.49
N TRP A 472 7.58 2.57 -32.23
CA TRP A 472 8.51 2.68 -31.10
C TRP A 472 8.39 1.46 -30.19
N GLY A 473 9.31 0.52 -30.36
CA GLY A 473 9.37 -0.74 -29.63
C GLY A 473 10.52 -1.60 -30.13
N CYS A 474 10.84 -2.67 -29.40
CA CYS A 474 11.78 -3.66 -29.90
C CYS A 474 11.21 -4.31 -31.17
N PRO A 475 11.88 -4.25 -32.34
CA PRO A 475 11.32 -4.81 -33.56
C PRO A 475 11.27 -6.34 -33.50
N ILE A 476 10.24 -6.96 -34.08
CA ILE A 476 10.19 -8.42 -34.17
C ILE A 476 11.24 -8.90 -35.18
N PRO A 477 12.14 -9.84 -34.81
CA PRO A 477 13.25 -10.27 -35.66
C PRO A 477 12.88 -11.38 -36.64
N ILE A 478 11.67 -11.31 -37.22
CA ILE A 478 11.22 -12.25 -38.23
C ILE A 478 11.52 -11.68 -39.62
N TRP A 479 12.20 -12.48 -40.42
CA TRP A 479 12.56 -12.20 -41.79
C TRP A 479 11.72 -13.06 -42.71
N ARG A 480 10.89 -12.42 -43.53
CA ARG A 480 9.94 -13.06 -44.45
C ARG A 480 10.42 -12.89 -45.88
N ASN A 481 10.28 -13.96 -46.66
CA ASN A 481 10.61 -13.96 -48.07
C ASN A 481 9.69 -12.98 -48.83
N VAL A 482 10.26 -12.23 -49.77
CA VAL A 482 9.52 -11.20 -50.54
C VAL A 482 8.57 -11.77 -51.60
N GLU A 483 8.76 -13.04 -51.98
CA GLU A 483 7.98 -13.78 -52.98
C GLU A 483 7.04 -14.84 -52.38
N ASP A 484 7.38 -15.42 -51.22
CA ASP A 484 6.57 -16.43 -50.50
C ASP A 484 6.31 -16.02 -49.04
N SER A 485 5.09 -15.59 -48.74
CA SER A 485 4.74 -15.13 -47.38
C SER A 485 4.81 -16.21 -46.30
N ASN A 486 4.79 -17.50 -46.68
CA ASN A 486 4.88 -18.62 -45.74
C ASN A 486 6.33 -19.01 -45.41
N ASP A 487 7.30 -18.50 -46.17
CA ASP A 487 8.72 -18.75 -45.94
C ASP A 487 9.32 -17.61 -45.09
N TRP A 488 9.56 -17.91 -43.80
CA TRP A 488 10.11 -16.96 -42.85
C TRP A 488 11.02 -17.66 -41.83
N PHE A 489 11.93 -16.90 -41.22
CA PHE A 489 12.77 -17.37 -40.13
C PHE A 489 13.08 -16.26 -39.13
N VAL A 490 13.48 -16.66 -37.91
CA VAL A 490 13.87 -15.73 -36.83
C VAL A 490 15.37 -15.49 -36.83
N VAL A 491 15.78 -14.22 -36.79
CA VAL A 491 17.17 -13.82 -36.55
C VAL A 491 17.36 -13.59 -35.05
N SER A 492 17.98 -14.55 -34.36
CA SER A 492 17.95 -14.62 -32.90
C SER A 492 18.91 -13.65 -32.19
N SER A 493 19.74 -12.90 -32.90
CA SER A 493 20.68 -11.96 -32.29
C SER A 493 21.16 -10.87 -33.24
N ARG A 494 21.66 -9.76 -32.69
CA ARG A 494 22.34 -8.68 -33.41
C ARG A 494 23.50 -9.19 -34.25
N ALA A 495 24.37 -10.02 -33.67
CA ALA A 495 25.51 -10.57 -34.42
C ALA A 495 25.07 -11.50 -35.57
N ASP A 496 23.94 -12.21 -35.43
CA ASP A 496 23.37 -12.97 -36.54
C ASP A 496 22.86 -12.06 -37.65
N LEU A 497 22.19 -10.96 -37.29
CA LEU A 497 21.75 -9.97 -38.26
C LEU A 497 22.94 -9.36 -39.02
N GLU A 498 23.96 -8.91 -38.31
CA GLU A 498 25.18 -8.34 -38.91
C GLU A 498 25.82 -9.31 -39.90
N ARG A 499 25.95 -10.59 -39.51
CA ARG A 499 26.50 -11.64 -40.35
C ARG A 499 25.64 -11.94 -41.57
N LEU A 500 24.31 -12.03 -41.40
CA LEU A 500 23.39 -12.43 -42.47
C LEU A 500 23.09 -11.31 -43.46
N ALA A 501 22.98 -10.07 -42.98
CA ALA A 501 22.75 -8.89 -43.82
C ALA A 501 24.06 -8.28 -44.35
N GLY A 502 25.22 -8.76 -43.89
CA GLY A 502 26.53 -8.27 -44.33
C GLY A 502 26.80 -6.82 -43.90
N THR A 503 26.27 -6.40 -42.75
CA THR A 503 26.46 -5.04 -42.23
C THR A 503 27.70 -4.95 -41.33
N GLY A 504 28.18 -3.73 -41.08
CA GLY A 504 29.08 -3.48 -39.95
C GLY A 504 28.36 -3.55 -38.60
N GLU A 505 29.03 -3.09 -37.54
CA GLU A 505 28.46 -3.05 -36.20
C GLU A 505 27.17 -2.21 -36.17
N LEU A 506 26.07 -2.82 -35.72
CA LEU A 506 24.81 -2.15 -35.48
C LEU A 506 24.79 -1.59 -34.06
N HIS A 507 24.70 -0.27 -33.94
CA HIS A 507 24.62 0.42 -32.65
C HIS A 507 23.18 0.58 -32.14
N ASP A 508 22.19 0.42 -33.00
CA ASP A 508 20.78 0.56 -32.68
C ASP A 508 19.96 -0.47 -33.46
N LEU A 509 18.99 -1.10 -32.81
CA LEU A 509 18.13 -2.15 -33.36
C LEU A 509 16.70 -1.67 -33.66
N HIS A 510 16.39 -0.38 -33.48
CA HIS A 510 15.04 0.14 -33.73
C HIS A 510 14.73 0.14 -35.23
N ARG A 511 13.42 0.18 -35.53
CA ARG A 511 12.87 0.08 -36.88
C ARG A 511 13.52 1.02 -37.89
N ASP A 512 13.78 2.27 -37.53
CA ASP A 512 14.37 3.28 -38.41
C ASP A 512 15.84 2.99 -38.80
N PHE A 513 16.48 2.01 -38.16
CA PHE A 513 17.84 1.57 -38.46
C PHE A 513 17.90 0.22 -39.17
N ILE A 514 16.89 -0.65 -39.03
CA ILE A 514 16.96 -2.02 -39.52
C ILE A 514 15.90 -2.39 -40.58
N ASP A 515 14.81 -1.62 -40.73
CA ASP A 515 13.72 -1.97 -41.66
C ASP A 515 14.17 -1.97 -43.14
N GLN A 516 15.22 -1.20 -43.47
CA GLN A 516 15.78 -1.11 -44.82
C GLN A 516 16.77 -2.23 -45.18
N LEU A 517 17.14 -3.07 -44.22
CA LEU A 517 18.09 -4.16 -44.45
C LEU A 517 17.42 -5.33 -45.19
N THR A 518 18.18 -6.05 -46.01
CA THR A 518 17.76 -7.25 -46.72
C THR A 518 18.72 -8.41 -46.40
N ILE A 519 18.20 -9.63 -46.27
CA ILE A 519 19.02 -10.84 -46.13
C ILE A 519 18.89 -11.69 -47.39
N GLU A 520 20.04 -12.02 -47.99
CA GLU A 520 20.13 -12.96 -49.09
C GLU A 520 20.49 -14.35 -48.55
N LYS A 521 19.60 -15.32 -48.73
CA LYS A 521 19.79 -16.69 -48.22
C LYS A 521 19.20 -17.70 -49.20
N ASP A 522 19.99 -18.68 -49.62
CA ASP A 522 19.58 -19.75 -50.53
C ASP A 522 18.97 -19.24 -51.86
N GLY A 523 19.48 -18.11 -52.37
CA GLY A 523 18.99 -17.46 -53.60
C GLY A 523 17.66 -16.72 -53.45
N LYS A 524 17.19 -16.53 -52.20
CA LYS A 524 15.97 -15.83 -51.85
C LYS A 524 16.28 -14.55 -51.06
N THR A 525 15.51 -13.50 -51.32
CA THR A 525 15.57 -12.24 -50.59
C THR A 525 14.52 -12.23 -49.48
N TYR A 526 14.95 -11.87 -48.27
CA TYR A 526 14.08 -11.71 -47.11
C TYR A 526 14.12 -10.27 -46.61
N GLN A 527 12.97 -9.81 -46.11
CA GLN A 527 12.82 -8.52 -45.42
C GLN A 527 12.18 -8.73 -44.05
N ARG A 528 12.52 -7.86 -43.10
CA ARG A 528 11.91 -7.91 -41.77
C ARG A 528 10.41 -7.62 -41.87
N VAL A 529 9.59 -8.35 -41.10
CA VAL A 529 8.19 -7.98 -40.88
C VAL A 529 8.12 -6.57 -40.26
N SER A 530 7.04 -5.83 -40.43
CA SER A 530 6.97 -4.43 -39.99
C SER A 530 6.78 -4.24 -38.48
N GLU A 531 6.29 -5.27 -37.80
CA GLU A 531 5.78 -5.20 -36.44
C GLU A 531 6.88 -5.04 -35.38
N VAL A 532 6.52 -4.40 -34.27
CA VAL A 532 7.30 -4.37 -33.03
C VAL A 532 6.68 -5.30 -32.00
N PHE A 533 7.43 -5.64 -30.96
CA PHE A 533 6.92 -6.40 -29.84
C PHE A 533 5.87 -5.62 -29.04
N ASP A 534 4.99 -6.39 -28.41
CA ASP A 534 4.24 -5.96 -27.23
C ASP A 534 5.21 -5.58 -26.12
N CYS A 535 5.08 -4.40 -25.51
CA CYS A 535 6.00 -3.97 -24.45
C CYS A 535 5.98 -4.92 -23.23
N TRP A 536 4.88 -5.65 -23.02
CA TRP A 536 4.80 -6.70 -22.01
C TRP A 536 5.72 -7.90 -22.27
N PHE A 537 6.09 -8.16 -23.53
CA PHE A 537 7.11 -9.15 -23.88
C PHE A 537 8.49 -8.68 -23.43
N GLU A 538 8.81 -7.40 -23.66
CA GLU A 538 10.08 -6.80 -23.28
C GLU A 538 10.24 -6.76 -21.75
N SER A 539 9.24 -6.25 -21.03
CA SER A 539 9.26 -6.23 -19.57
C SER A 539 9.21 -7.64 -18.97
N GLY A 540 8.51 -8.59 -19.59
CA GLY A 540 8.55 -10.00 -19.20
C GLY A 540 9.92 -10.65 -19.43
N ALA A 541 10.69 -10.17 -20.40
CA ALA A 541 12.04 -10.66 -20.70
C ALA A 541 13.13 -10.03 -19.81
N MET A 542 12.78 -9.05 -18.97
CA MET A 542 13.68 -8.37 -18.04
C MET A 542 14.61 -9.31 -17.25
N PRO A 543 14.15 -10.44 -16.66
CA PRO A 543 15.03 -11.35 -15.91
C PRO A 543 16.26 -11.83 -16.67
N TYR A 544 16.16 -11.87 -18.01
CA TYR A 544 17.19 -12.30 -18.93
C TYR A 544 17.93 -11.09 -19.50
N ALA A 545 17.17 -10.11 -19.98
CA ALA A 545 17.68 -8.99 -20.76
C ALA A 545 18.46 -7.96 -19.95
N GLU A 546 18.15 -7.78 -18.66
CA GLU A 546 18.92 -6.88 -17.77
C GLU A 546 20.41 -7.26 -17.67
N LYS A 547 20.76 -8.55 -17.85
CA LYS A 547 22.16 -9.04 -17.81
C LYS A 547 22.63 -9.57 -19.16
N HIS A 548 22.06 -9.04 -20.24
CA HIS A 548 22.41 -9.39 -21.62
C HIS A 548 22.47 -10.91 -21.89
N PHE A 549 21.56 -11.69 -21.28
CA PHE A 549 21.46 -13.13 -21.53
C PHE A 549 21.04 -13.41 -22.99
N PRO A 550 21.62 -14.41 -23.69
CA PRO A 550 22.60 -15.41 -23.23
C PRO A 550 24.07 -15.04 -23.52
N ARG A 551 24.39 -13.77 -23.82
CA ARG A 551 25.74 -13.37 -24.21
C ARG A 551 26.69 -13.26 -23.02
N GLU A 552 26.27 -12.53 -21.99
CA GLU A 552 27.09 -12.28 -20.81
C GLU A 552 26.78 -13.23 -19.65
N LEU A 553 25.72 -14.03 -19.79
CA LEU A 553 25.26 -14.96 -18.77
C LEU A 553 24.87 -16.29 -19.44
N SER A 554 25.46 -17.39 -18.97
CA SER A 554 25.05 -18.73 -19.45
C SER A 554 23.70 -19.15 -18.85
N GLU A 555 23.02 -20.10 -19.50
CA GLU A 555 21.74 -20.64 -18.99
C GLU A 555 21.90 -21.24 -17.59
N LYS A 556 23.00 -21.95 -17.34
CA LYS A 556 23.29 -22.52 -16.02
C LYS A 556 23.41 -21.41 -14.96
N GLU A 557 24.19 -20.38 -15.24
CA GLU A 557 24.38 -19.26 -14.29
C GLU A 557 23.08 -18.50 -14.05
N LEU A 558 22.28 -18.25 -15.09
CA LEU A 558 20.94 -17.65 -14.95
C LEU A 558 20.06 -18.46 -14.00
N LEU A 559 19.99 -19.78 -14.20
CA LEU A 559 19.15 -20.68 -13.41
C LEU A 559 19.65 -20.92 -11.98
N GLU A 560 20.94 -20.71 -11.70
CA GLU A 560 21.53 -20.89 -10.38
C GLU A 560 21.55 -19.59 -9.56
N THR A 561 21.65 -18.44 -10.22
CA THR A 561 21.92 -17.16 -9.55
C THR A 561 20.82 -16.12 -9.66
N ARG A 562 19.87 -16.29 -10.60
CA ARG A 562 18.88 -15.26 -10.91
C ARG A 562 17.44 -15.77 -10.96
N LEU A 563 17.20 -17.01 -11.41
CA LEU A 563 15.86 -17.54 -11.67
C LEU A 563 15.56 -18.81 -10.84
N PRO A 564 14.56 -18.79 -9.93
CA PRO A 564 13.65 -17.69 -9.64
C PRO A 564 14.30 -16.55 -8.84
N ALA A 565 13.80 -15.32 -9.03
CA ALA A 565 14.05 -14.25 -8.07
C ALA A 565 13.49 -14.60 -6.68
N ASP A 566 14.07 -14.06 -5.62
CA ASP A 566 13.54 -14.25 -4.27
C ASP A 566 12.29 -13.40 -4.02
N PHE A 567 12.21 -12.20 -4.61
CA PHE A 567 11.14 -11.25 -4.29
C PHE A 567 10.83 -10.26 -5.41
N ILE A 568 9.54 -9.99 -5.61
CA ILE A 568 9.00 -8.86 -6.38
C ILE A 568 7.81 -8.21 -5.66
N ALA A 569 7.51 -6.94 -5.98
CA ALA A 569 6.28 -6.28 -5.50
C ALA A 569 5.76 -5.23 -6.47
N GLU A 570 4.49 -5.33 -6.87
CA GLU A 570 3.83 -4.35 -7.75
C GLU A 570 2.33 -4.22 -7.45
N GLY A 571 1.62 -3.39 -8.22
CA GLY A 571 0.18 -3.20 -8.16
C GLY A 571 -0.65 -4.43 -8.51
N LEU A 572 -1.87 -4.48 -7.98
CA LEU A 572 -2.87 -5.51 -8.27
C LEU A 572 -3.20 -5.64 -9.77
N ASP A 573 -3.06 -4.57 -10.54
CA ASP A 573 -3.18 -4.55 -12.00
C ASP A 573 -2.15 -5.47 -12.70
N GLN A 574 -0.99 -5.72 -12.10
CA GLN A 574 0.08 -6.53 -12.71
C GLN A 574 -0.23 -8.03 -12.81
N THR A 575 -1.30 -8.51 -12.16
CA THR A 575 -1.88 -9.85 -12.39
C THR A 575 -2.35 -10.09 -13.83
N ARG A 576 -2.47 -9.04 -14.64
CA ARG A 576 -2.77 -9.10 -16.08
C ARG A 576 -1.68 -8.48 -16.96
N GLY A 577 -0.58 -8.07 -16.33
CA GLY A 577 0.57 -7.44 -16.96
C GLY A 577 1.84 -8.21 -16.62
N TRP A 578 2.75 -7.58 -15.89
CA TRP A 578 4.11 -8.07 -15.69
C TRP A 578 4.19 -9.44 -14.99
N PHE A 579 3.36 -9.72 -13.99
CA PHE A 579 3.38 -11.03 -13.31
C PHE A 579 3.05 -12.18 -14.26
N TYR A 580 2.11 -11.93 -15.18
CA TYR A 580 1.75 -12.93 -16.19
C TYR A 580 2.91 -13.18 -17.15
N THR A 581 3.48 -12.13 -17.73
CA THR A 581 4.48 -12.31 -18.78
C THR A 581 5.78 -12.89 -18.25
N LEU A 582 6.18 -12.53 -17.03
CA LEU A 582 7.26 -13.20 -16.30
C LEU A 582 7.00 -14.71 -16.17
N LEU A 583 5.80 -15.11 -15.74
CA LEU A 583 5.45 -16.51 -15.55
C LEU A 583 5.41 -17.28 -16.87
N VAL A 584 4.84 -16.67 -17.91
CA VAL A 584 4.77 -17.26 -19.26
C VAL A 584 6.15 -17.52 -19.82
N LEU A 585 7.01 -16.50 -19.88
CA LEU A 585 8.33 -16.63 -20.47
C LEU A 585 9.19 -17.62 -19.67
N SER A 586 9.20 -17.52 -18.34
CA SER A 586 9.94 -18.45 -17.47
C SER A 586 9.45 -19.90 -17.63
N THR A 587 8.15 -20.11 -17.78
CA THR A 587 7.58 -21.45 -17.96
C THR A 587 7.89 -22.03 -19.34
N MET A 588 7.74 -21.24 -20.41
CA MET A 588 7.99 -21.70 -21.78
C MET A 588 9.48 -21.97 -22.05
N LEU A 589 10.36 -21.15 -21.48
CA LEU A 589 11.81 -21.32 -21.64
C LEU A 589 12.35 -22.45 -20.75
N PHE A 590 12.02 -22.43 -19.46
CA PHE A 590 12.71 -23.23 -18.43
C PHE A 590 11.78 -24.08 -17.56
N ASN A 591 10.46 -23.96 -17.71
CA ASN A 591 9.45 -24.63 -16.88
C ASN A 591 9.67 -24.42 -15.37
N ARG A 592 9.92 -23.17 -14.97
CA ARG A 592 10.14 -22.77 -13.57
C ARG A 592 9.31 -21.53 -13.20
N PRO A 593 8.98 -21.33 -11.92
CA PRO A 593 8.45 -20.04 -11.47
C PRO A 593 9.49 -18.93 -11.71
N PRO A 594 9.06 -17.71 -12.08
CA PRO A 594 9.94 -16.56 -12.26
C PRO A 594 10.43 -15.96 -10.94
N PHE A 595 9.67 -16.11 -9.86
CA PHE A 595 9.95 -15.56 -8.54
C PHE A 595 9.37 -16.46 -7.43
N LYS A 596 9.95 -16.39 -6.23
CA LYS A 596 9.52 -17.16 -5.05
C LYS A 596 8.42 -16.44 -4.27
N HIS A 597 8.59 -15.14 -4.01
CA HIS A 597 7.63 -14.32 -3.25
C HIS A 597 7.13 -13.11 -4.06
N CYS A 598 5.83 -12.86 -4.03
CA CYS A 598 5.19 -11.72 -4.68
C CYS A 598 4.29 -10.95 -3.70
N VAL A 599 4.64 -9.70 -3.40
CA VAL A 599 3.78 -8.80 -2.62
C VAL A 599 2.93 -7.97 -3.57
N VAL A 600 1.62 -8.06 -3.43
CA VAL A 600 0.67 -7.36 -4.30
C VAL A 600 0.05 -6.19 -3.55
N THR A 601 0.33 -5.00 -4.08
CA THR A 601 -0.19 -3.74 -3.53
C THR A 601 -1.58 -3.42 -4.05
N GLY A 602 -2.38 -2.76 -3.22
CA GLY A 602 -3.72 -2.31 -3.58
C GLY A 602 -3.72 -0.96 -4.29
N ILE A 603 -4.90 -0.38 -4.44
CA ILE A 603 -5.09 0.85 -5.23
C ILE A 603 -5.16 2.04 -4.28
N LEU A 604 -4.31 3.04 -4.52
CA LEU A 604 -4.39 4.29 -3.78
C LEU A 604 -5.43 5.23 -4.36
N LEU A 605 -6.21 5.83 -3.47
CA LEU A 605 -7.37 6.66 -3.76
C LEU A 605 -7.13 8.10 -3.31
N GLY A 606 -7.87 9.03 -3.90
CA GLY A 606 -7.91 10.42 -3.47
C GLY A 606 -8.63 10.60 -2.12
N ASN A 607 -8.65 11.84 -1.64
CA ASN A 607 -9.33 12.24 -0.40
C ASN A 607 -10.85 11.99 -0.42
N ASP A 608 -11.43 11.86 -1.61
CA ASP A 608 -12.84 11.61 -1.86
C ASP A 608 -13.20 10.12 -2.04
N GLY A 609 -12.22 9.22 -1.85
CA GLY A 609 -12.39 7.77 -2.05
C GLY A 609 -12.50 7.35 -3.52
N LYS A 610 -12.30 8.28 -4.47
CA LYS A 610 -12.27 7.97 -5.90
C LYS A 610 -10.84 7.77 -6.39
N LYS A 611 -10.70 7.24 -7.60
CA LYS A 611 -9.38 7.11 -8.26
C LYS A 611 -8.71 8.50 -8.33
N MET A 612 -7.43 8.55 -7.98
CA MET A 612 -6.66 9.80 -8.02
C MET A 612 -6.61 10.36 -9.44
N SER A 613 -6.83 11.66 -9.58
CA SER A 613 -6.73 12.37 -10.85
C SER A 613 -6.15 13.76 -10.68
N LYS A 614 -5.14 14.07 -11.50
CA LYS A 614 -4.56 15.42 -11.58
C LYS A 614 -5.56 16.47 -12.05
N SER A 615 -6.48 16.12 -12.95
CA SER A 615 -7.48 17.07 -13.45
C SER A 615 -8.58 17.37 -12.43
N ILE A 616 -8.85 16.42 -11.52
CA ILE A 616 -9.83 16.58 -10.43
C ILE A 616 -9.16 17.26 -9.23
N GLY A 617 -7.84 17.10 -9.05
CA GLY A 617 -7.12 17.67 -7.92
C GLY A 617 -7.49 17.02 -6.58
N ASN A 618 -7.92 15.76 -6.58
CA ASN A 618 -8.44 15.06 -5.40
C ASN A 618 -7.36 14.44 -4.48
N TYR A 619 -6.09 14.78 -4.67
CA TYR A 619 -4.97 14.29 -3.85
C TYR A 619 -3.88 15.36 -3.72
N GLU A 620 -3.15 15.36 -2.61
CA GLU A 620 -2.01 16.27 -2.37
C GLU A 620 -0.79 15.79 -3.18
N PRO A 621 -0.07 16.66 -3.91
CA PRO A 621 1.17 16.28 -4.59
C PRO A 621 2.19 15.68 -3.61
N ILE A 622 2.98 14.70 -4.08
CA ILE A 622 3.91 14.00 -3.18
C ILE A 622 5.06 14.90 -2.72
N ASP A 623 5.53 15.78 -3.59
CA ASP A 623 6.60 16.73 -3.25
C ASP A 623 6.17 17.63 -2.08
N ASP A 624 4.93 18.11 -2.09
CA ASP A 624 4.34 18.87 -0.98
C ASP A 624 4.30 18.05 0.32
N VAL A 625 3.99 16.74 0.23
CA VAL A 625 4.03 15.84 1.39
C VAL A 625 5.45 15.67 1.93
N PHE A 626 6.45 15.54 1.06
CA PHE A 626 7.85 15.46 1.48
C PHE A 626 8.34 16.73 2.17
N GLU A 627 7.91 17.91 1.72
CA GLU A 627 8.27 19.20 2.33
C GLU A 627 7.56 19.43 3.67
N LYS A 628 6.32 18.97 3.80
CA LYS A 628 5.47 19.24 4.97
C LYS A 628 5.63 18.22 6.10
N TYR A 629 5.79 16.94 5.74
CA TYR A 629 5.76 15.82 6.69
C TYR A 629 7.04 14.99 6.71
N GLY A 630 7.82 15.03 5.62
CA GLY A 630 8.99 14.17 5.44
C GLY A 630 8.65 12.83 4.77
N ALA A 631 9.69 12.18 4.25
CA ALA A 631 9.59 10.88 3.60
C ALA A 631 9.24 9.77 4.60
N ASP A 632 9.79 9.79 5.81
CA ASP A 632 9.52 8.75 6.80
C ASP A 632 8.05 8.73 7.25
N ALA A 633 7.39 9.90 7.29
CA ALA A 633 5.96 9.97 7.58
C ALA A 633 5.14 9.28 6.47
N LEU A 634 5.44 9.58 5.20
CA LEU A 634 4.77 8.94 4.07
C LEU A 634 5.02 7.44 4.04
N ARG A 635 6.28 7.01 4.23
CA ARG A 635 6.66 5.60 4.28
C ARG A 635 5.92 4.84 5.36
N PHE A 636 5.89 5.39 6.58
CA PHE A 636 5.19 4.78 7.70
C PHE A 636 3.69 4.64 7.42
N VAL A 637 3.04 5.68 6.87
CA VAL A 637 1.61 5.63 6.50
C VAL A 637 1.34 4.56 5.45
N LEU A 638 2.12 4.53 4.37
CA LEU A 638 1.92 3.59 3.27
C LEU A 638 2.17 2.14 3.71
N LEU A 639 3.22 1.89 4.47
CA LEU A 639 3.57 0.54 4.96
C LEU A 639 2.62 0.04 6.06
N ASN A 640 2.02 0.94 6.85
CA ASN A 640 1.00 0.60 7.84
C ASN A 640 -0.42 0.47 7.23
N SER A 641 -0.59 0.86 5.96
CA SER A 641 -1.89 0.87 5.30
C SER A 641 -2.36 -0.53 4.89
N PRO A 642 -3.68 -0.76 4.72
CA PRO A 642 -4.20 -2.00 4.14
C PRO A 642 -3.80 -2.19 2.66
N ALA A 643 -3.29 -1.16 1.99
CA ALA A 643 -2.83 -1.28 0.60
C ALA A 643 -1.59 -2.16 0.44
N THR A 644 -0.88 -2.51 1.51
CA THR A 644 0.14 -3.57 1.49
C THR A 644 -0.45 -4.98 1.33
N ARG A 645 -1.78 -5.12 1.49
CA ARG A 645 -2.55 -6.37 1.37
C ARG A 645 -3.59 -6.33 0.25
N ALA A 646 -3.25 -5.70 -0.88
CA ALA A 646 -4.10 -5.57 -2.06
C ALA A 646 -5.43 -4.80 -1.87
N GLU A 647 -5.65 -4.12 -0.74
CA GLU A 647 -6.86 -3.32 -0.49
C GLU A 647 -6.71 -1.86 -0.91
N SER A 648 -7.83 -1.15 -1.10
CA SER A 648 -7.78 0.28 -1.44
C SER A 648 -7.50 1.15 -0.21
N PHE A 649 -6.77 2.26 -0.40
CA PHE A 649 -6.44 3.17 0.70
C PHE A 649 -6.35 4.63 0.24
N SER A 650 -6.91 5.55 1.02
CA SER A 650 -6.80 7.00 0.80
C SER A 650 -5.74 7.60 1.73
N VAL A 651 -4.73 8.23 1.14
CA VAL A 651 -3.72 9.00 1.90
C VAL A 651 -4.29 10.38 2.17
N THR A 652 -4.46 10.73 3.44
CA THR A 652 -5.04 12.03 3.85
C THR A 652 -4.07 12.80 4.75
N ASP A 653 -4.22 14.13 4.76
CA ASP A 653 -3.46 15.05 5.63
C ASP A 653 -3.54 14.64 7.11
N VAL A 654 -4.72 14.19 7.56
CA VAL A 654 -4.96 13.75 8.94
C VAL A 654 -4.08 12.56 9.30
N ILE A 655 -4.05 11.53 8.45
CA ILE A 655 -3.28 10.31 8.70
C ILE A 655 -1.76 10.61 8.68
N LEU A 656 -1.30 11.51 7.81
CA LEU A 656 0.09 11.96 7.77
C LEU A 656 0.48 12.69 9.06
N ARG A 657 -0.36 13.61 9.56
CA ARG A 657 -0.14 14.28 10.86
C ARG A 657 -0.14 13.32 12.03
N GLU A 658 -1.01 12.30 12.00
CA GLU A 658 -1.03 11.26 13.02
C GLU A 658 0.27 10.45 13.04
N ALA A 659 0.82 10.09 11.88
CA ALA A 659 2.12 9.41 11.81
C ALA A 659 3.24 10.27 12.42
N VAL A 660 3.30 11.56 12.09
CA VAL A 660 4.30 12.47 12.67
C VAL A 660 4.14 12.57 14.20
N SER A 661 2.92 12.82 14.68
CA SER A 661 2.65 13.09 16.11
C SER A 661 2.67 11.86 17.01
N ARG A 662 2.28 10.69 16.50
CA ARG A 662 2.20 9.43 17.28
C ARG A 662 3.42 8.54 17.14
N PHE A 663 4.25 8.75 16.13
CA PHE A 663 5.42 7.90 15.87
C PHE A 663 6.74 8.70 15.86
N LEU A 664 6.93 9.62 14.89
CA LEU A 664 8.21 10.30 14.70
C LEU A 664 8.58 11.21 15.89
N ILE A 665 7.66 12.09 16.31
CA ILE A 665 7.87 13.00 17.45
C ILE A 665 8.15 12.22 18.75
N PRO A 666 7.40 11.16 19.11
CA PRO A 666 7.71 10.34 20.28
C PRO A 666 9.11 9.72 20.27
N ILE A 667 9.61 9.24 19.13
CA ILE A 667 10.99 8.71 19.03
C ILE A 667 12.02 9.81 19.33
N GLN A 668 11.86 10.98 18.72
CA GLN A 668 12.75 12.12 18.98
C GLN A 668 12.68 12.57 20.44
N ASN A 669 11.48 12.61 21.03
CA ASN A 669 11.32 12.94 22.45
C ASN A 669 11.99 11.93 23.38
N LEU A 670 11.95 10.64 23.05
CA LEU A 670 12.67 9.59 23.79
C LEU A 670 14.19 9.82 23.72
N TYR A 671 14.71 10.10 22.53
CA TYR A 671 16.12 10.46 22.34
C TYR A 671 16.49 11.73 23.11
N HIS A 672 15.72 12.81 23.00
CA HIS A 672 16.01 14.07 23.70
C HIS A 672 16.02 13.89 25.22
N PHE A 673 15.07 13.13 25.76
CA PHE A 673 15.09 12.78 27.17
C PHE A 673 16.36 12.02 27.55
N PHE A 674 16.74 11.01 26.76
CA PHE A 674 17.98 10.28 26.96
C PHE A 674 19.21 11.21 26.90
N ALA A 675 19.36 11.99 25.84
CA ALA A 675 20.50 12.88 25.60
C ALA A 675 20.65 13.94 26.71
N GLU A 676 19.54 14.56 27.13
CA GLU A 676 19.51 15.53 28.24
C GLU A 676 20.08 14.88 29.52
N LYS A 677 19.60 13.68 29.88
CA LYS A 677 20.08 12.99 31.09
C LYS A 677 21.49 12.46 30.92
N ALA A 678 21.82 11.93 29.74
CA ALA A 678 23.15 11.41 29.43
C ALA A 678 24.23 12.49 29.53
N ASN A 679 24.00 13.67 28.95
CA ASN A 679 24.93 14.80 29.05
C ASN A 679 25.01 15.36 30.48
N LEU A 680 23.88 15.47 31.18
CA LEU A 680 23.84 15.97 32.56
C LEU A 680 24.74 15.13 33.48
N PHE A 681 24.72 13.80 33.32
CA PHE A 681 25.45 12.86 34.18
C PHE A 681 26.75 12.33 33.57
N GLY A 682 27.20 12.85 32.42
CA GLY A 682 28.43 12.38 31.76
C GLY A 682 28.40 10.89 31.41
N PHE A 683 27.26 10.42 30.93
CA PHE A 683 26.99 9.01 30.65
C PHE A 683 27.94 8.44 29.59
N LYS A 684 28.51 7.28 29.90
CA LYS A 684 29.24 6.44 28.95
C LYS A 684 28.57 5.06 28.93
N PRO A 685 28.20 4.56 27.76
CA PRO A 685 27.39 3.36 27.69
C PRO A 685 28.28 2.14 27.99
N VAL A 686 27.69 1.16 28.69
CA VAL A 686 28.30 -0.14 29.01
C VAL A 686 27.34 -1.24 28.59
N THR A 687 27.86 -2.45 28.36
CA THR A 687 26.99 -3.57 27.99
C THR A 687 26.09 -3.96 29.17
N LEU A 688 24.88 -4.42 28.89
CA LEU A 688 23.89 -4.76 29.92
C LEU A 688 24.40 -5.84 30.89
N GLU A 689 25.27 -6.75 30.42
CA GLU A 689 25.88 -7.80 31.23
C GLU A 689 26.85 -7.26 32.31
N ARG A 690 27.28 -6.01 32.18
CA ARG A 690 28.17 -5.32 33.15
C ARG A 690 27.41 -4.51 34.18
N LEU A 691 26.08 -4.56 34.18
CA LEU A 691 25.25 -3.88 35.16
C LEU A 691 25.05 -4.77 36.39
N ASP A 692 25.42 -4.26 37.57
CA ASP A 692 25.31 -5.01 38.83
C ASP A 692 23.85 -5.24 39.28
N THR A 693 22.94 -4.34 38.91
CA THR A 693 21.52 -4.40 39.28
C THR A 693 20.62 -3.85 38.17
N LEU A 694 19.52 -4.55 37.90
CA LEU A 694 18.42 -4.10 37.04
C LEU A 694 17.16 -3.95 37.91
N SER A 695 16.43 -2.86 37.74
CA SER A 695 15.14 -2.71 38.42
C SER A 695 14.06 -3.61 37.81
N GLY A 696 12.96 -3.86 38.53
CA GLY A 696 11.80 -4.55 37.98
C GLY A 696 11.27 -3.90 36.70
N LEU A 697 11.28 -2.56 36.65
CA LEU A 697 10.85 -1.80 35.49
C LEU A 697 11.85 -1.86 34.32
N ASP A 698 13.16 -1.91 34.58
CA ASP A 698 14.19 -2.17 33.56
C ASP A 698 13.98 -3.54 32.92
N MET A 699 13.80 -4.58 33.73
CA MET A 699 13.52 -5.93 33.25
C MET A 699 12.21 -6.00 32.45
N TRP A 700 11.18 -5.29 32.88
CA TRP A 700 9.92 -5.17 32.13
C TRP A 700 10.13 -4.54 30.75
N MET A 701 10.92 -3.46 30.65
CA MET A 701 11.23 -2.81 29.37
C MET A 701 12.12 -3.67 28.47
N LEU A 702 13.08 -4.39 29.07
CA LEU A 702 13.91 -5.35 28.35
C LEU A 702 13.07 -6.49 27.77
N TYR A 703 12.09 -7.03 28.52
CA TYR A 703 11.14 -8.00 27.95
C TYR A 703 10.41 -7.42 26.72
N LEU A 704 9.89 -6.19 26.84
CA LEU A 704 9.16 -5.54 25.74
C LEU A 704 10.02 -5.35 24.49
N ILE A 705 11.26 -4.87 24.63
CA ILE A 705 12.13 -4.64 23.46
C ILE A 705 12.59 -5.96 22.82
N GLU A 706 12.82 -7.02 23.60
CA GLU A 706 13.14 -8.33 23.05
C GLU A 706 11.94 -8.97 22.33
N GLN A 707 10.72 -8.86 22.89
CA GLN A 707 9.51 -9.31 22.20
C GLN A 707 9.25 -8.51 20.92
N TYR A 708 9.45 -7.19 20.97
CA TYR A 708 9.34 -6.34 19.80
C TYR A 708 10.32 -6.77 18.69
N LYS A 709 11.58 -7.10 19.03
CA LYS A 709 12.54 -7.65 18.06
C LYS A 709 12.06 -8.96 17.45
N ILE A 710 11.49 -9.88 18.25
CA ILE A 710 10.91 -11.14 17.75
C ILE A 710 9.77 -10.85 16.77
N THR A 711 8.77 -10.08 17.19
CA THR A 711 7.59 -9.75 16.37
C THR A 711 7.98 -9.06 15.06
N CYS A 712 8.93 -8.12 15.10
CA CYS A 712 9.39 -7.44 13.89
C CYS A 712 10.13 -8.39 12.94
N THR A 713 11.02 -9.25 13.44
CA THR A 713 11.70 -10.26 12.62
C THR A 713 10.69 -11.19 11.95
N GLU A 714 9.74 -11.75 12.71
CA GLU A 714 8.66 -12.60 12.18
C GLU A 714 7.82 -11.87 11.13
N ALA A 715 7.48 -10.60 11.37
CA ALA A 715 6.71 -9.80 10.42
C ALA A 715 7.49 -9.53 9.12
N TYR A 716 8.78 -9.18 9.20
CA TYR A 716 9.61 -8.99 8.01
C TYR A 716 9.83 -10.29 7.22
N ASP A 717 10.07 -11.41 7.90
CA ASP A 717 10.23 -12.72 7.28
C ASP A 717 8.95 -13.16 6.54
N ASN A 718 7.79 -12.74 7.01
CA ASN A 718 6.48 -12.97 6.39
C ASN A 718 6.02 -11.84 5.44
N TYR A 719 6.89 -10.86 5.16
CA TYR A 719 6.57 -9.74 4.29
C TYR A 719 5.38 -8.85 4.76
N ASP A 720 5.11 -8.80 6.07
CA ASP A 720 4.03 -7.98 6.68
C ASP A 720 4.60 -6.71 7.35
N MET A 721 4.87 -5.68 6.55
CA MET A 721 5.37 -4.39 7.04
C MET A 721 4.36 -3.65 7.93
N ALA A 722 3.06 -3.92 7.78
CA ALA A 722 2.04 -3.30 8.62
C ALA A 722 2.10 -3.84 10.06
N ALA A 723 2.40 -5.14 10.23
CA ALA A 723 2.64 -5.71 11.56
C ALA A 723 3.86 -5.08 12.26
N VAL A 724 4.94 -4.80 11.53
CA VAL A 724 6.09 -4.05 12.06
C VAL A 724 5.65 -2.67 12.57
N CYS A 725 4.95 -1.89 11.74
CA CYS A 725 4.50 -0.54 12.11
C CYS A 725 3.60 -0.55 13.37
N LYS A 726 2.68 -1.52 13.47
CA LYS A 726 1.80 -1.69 14.65
C LYS A 726 2.57 -2.08 15.91
N ALA A 727 3.55 -2.98 15.78
CA ALA A 727 4.42 -3.38 16.88
C ALA A 727 5.21 -2.18 17.41
N SER A 728 5.72 -1.31 16.52
CA SER A 728 6.47 -0.12 16.90
C SER A 728 5.61 0.92 17.63
N LEU A 729 4.37 1.16 17.18
CA LEU A 729 3.43 2.01 17.91
C LEU A 729 3.16 1.48 19.33
N SER A 730 2.92 0.17 19.45
CA SER A 730 2.67 -0.50 20.73
C SER A 730 3.88 -0.41 21.67
N LEU A 731 5.11 -0.57 21.13
CA LEU A 731 6.35 -0.38 21.88
C LEU A 731 6.47 1.05 22.39
N ILE A 732 6.24 2.06 21.54
CA ILE A 732 6.36 3.47 21.90
C ILE A 732 5.39 3.85 23.03
N GLU A 733 4.16 3.34 23.00
CA GLU A 733 3.18 3.54 24.08
C GLU A 733 3.70 3.03 25.44
N GLY A 734 4.32 1.85 25.46
CA GLY A 734 4.96 1.30 26.66
C GLY A 734 6.23 2.04 27.06
N PHE A 735 7.08 2.36 26.09
CA PHE A 735 8.41 2.94 26.31
C PHE A 735 8.31 4.40 26.79
N SER A 736 7.55 5.23 26.09
CA SER A 736 7.36 6.64 26.42
C SER A 736 6.30 6.83 27.51
N GLY A 737 5.13 6.21 27.34
CA GLY A 737 3.96 6.42 28.19
C GLY A 737 4.07 5.78 29.57
N TRP A 738 4.85 4.71 29.70
CA TRP A 738 5.01 3.98 30.96
C TRP A 738 6.44 4.01 31.50
N TYR A 739 7.41 3.44 30.78
CA TYR A 739 8.77 3.28 31.27
C TYR A 739 9.44 4.63 31.59
N VAL A 740 9.60 5.50 30.59
CA VAL A 740 10.23 6.82 30.75
C VAL A 740 9.52 7.67 31.80
N ARG A 741 8.18 7.64 31.81
CA ARG A 741 7.38 8.38 32.81
C ARG A 741 7.73 7.99 34.24
N ASN A 742 7.95 6.70 34.50
CA ASN A 742 8.16 6.17 35.84
C ASN A 742 9.63 6.24 36.30
N ILE A 743 10.61 6.19 35.38
CA ILE A 743 12.03 6.34 35.75
C ILE A 743 12.47 7.79 35.98
N LYS A 744 11.67 8.79 35.57
CA LYS A 744 12.00 10.23 35.70
C LYS A 744 12.42 10.64 37.11
N HIS A 745 11.82 10.05 38.14
CA HIS A 745 12.15 10.34 39.53
C HIS A 745 13.58 9.90 39.89
N ALA A 746 14.08 8.81 39.31
CA ALA A 746 15.42 8.29 39.61
C ALA A 746 16.55 9.27 39.26
N PHE A 747 16.29 10.23 38.35
CA PHE A 747 17.23 11.26 37.92
C PHE A 747 17.27 12.51 38.81
N LYS A 748 16.55 12.53 39.94
CA LYS A 748 16.62 13.63 40.92
C LYS A 748 17.84 13.55 41.85
N ASN A 749 18.44 12.36 41.99
CA ASN A 749 19.59 12.11 42.87
C ASN A 749 20.81 11.74 42.01
N GLU A 750 21.87 12.56 42.04
CA GLU A 750 22.99 12.52 41.09
C GLU A 750 23.88 11.26 41.14
N ASN A 751 23.60 10.28 42.01
CA ASN A 751 24.53 9.18 42.29
C ASN A 751 23.87 7.81 42.59
N SER A 752 22.75 7.46 41.96
CA SER A 752 22.14 6.13 42.14
C SER A 752 22.64 5.08 41.13
N VAL A 753 22.86 3.84 41.59
CA VAL A 753 23.14 2.68 40.71
C VAL A 753 22.00 2.47 39.70
N LEU A 754 20.76 2.74 40.13
CA LEU A 754 19.56 2.69 39.29
C LEU A 754 19.61 3.67 38.11
N MET A 755 20.11 4.90 38.31
CA MET A 755 20.27 5.87 37.22
C MET A 755 21.17 5.33 36.11
N LYS A 756 22.30 4.70 36.48
CA LYS A 756 23.20 4.07 35.51
C LYS A 756 22.51 2.92 34.77
N SER A 757 21.74 2.09 35.47
CA SER A 757 20.92 1.04 34.85
C SER A 757 19.95 1.62 33.82
N HIS A 758 19.11 2.59 34.23
CA HIS A 758 18.10 3.20 33.38
C HIS A 758 18.67 3.82 32.10
N LEU A 759 19.82 4.52 32.18
CA LEU A 759 20.47 5.12 31.01
C LEU A 759 21.00 4.07 30.03
N ASN A 760 21.57 2.97 30.52
CA ASN A 760 22.02 1.87 29.67
C ASN A 760 20.83 1.14 29.02
N VAL A 761 19.74 0.92 29.75
CA VAL A 761 18.52 0.32 29.19
C VAL A 761 17.86 1.25 28.17
N LEU A 762 17.82 2.57 28.42
CA LEU A 762 17.35 3.56 27.44
C LEU A 762 18.18 3.52 26.16
N HIS A 763 19.51 3.58 26.29
CA HIS A 763 20.45 3.53 25.17
C HIS A 763 20.27 2.25 24.35
N TYR A 764 20.23 1.08 25.02
CA TYR A 764 19.99 -0.22 24.40
C TYR A 764 18.65 -0.31 23.66
N CYS A 765 17.57 0.21 24.25
CA CYS A 765 16.25 0.18 23.62
C CYS A 765 16.18 1.12 22.41
N LEU A 766 16.78 2.31 22.50
CA LEU A 766 16.84 3.25 21.37
C LEU A 766 17.68 2.70 20.22
N GLU A 767 18.80 2.04 20.52
CA GLU A 767 19.61 1.34 19.52
C GLU A 767 18.80 0.25 18.80
N ALA A 768 18.04 -0.56 19.56
CA ALA A 768 17.19 -1.59 18.97
C ALA A 768 16.09 -0.98 18.07
N VAL A 769 15.49 0.15 18.47
CA VAL A 769 14.52 0.89 17.63
C VAL A 769 15.18 1.40 16.35
N ALA A 770 16.38 1.99 16.44
CA ALA A 770 17.12 2.48 15.27
C ALA A 770 17.33 1.37 14.23
N HIS A 771 17.81 0.20 14.64
CA HIS A 771 18.06 -0.90 13.71
C HIS A 771 16.77 -1.51 13.15
N THR A 772 15.79 -1.81 14.00
CA THR A 772 14.54 -2.48 13.57
C THR A 772 13.69 -1.61 12.64
N MET A 773 13.74 -0.29 12.81
CA MET A 773 13.00 0.67 11.99
C MET A 773 13.74 1.14 10.75
N ALA A 774 15.04 0.86 10.61
CA ALA A 774 15.83 1.26 9.44
C ALA A 774 15.21 0.87 8.07
N PRO A 775 14.52 -0.28 7.91
CA PRO A 775 13.81 -0.57 6.67
C PRO A 775 12.52 0.25 6.44
N ILE A 776 11.77 0.59 7.49
CA ILE A 776 10.49 1.32 7.39
C ILE A 776 10.72 2.81 7.26
N THR A 777 11.47 3.39 8.20
CA THR A 777 11.74 4.83 8.34
C THR A 777 13.26 5.05 8.35
N PRO A 778 13.92 4.98 7.18
CA PRO A 778 15.37 4.93 7.07
C PRO A 778 16.08 6.18 7.56
N PHE A 779 15.44 7.35 7.52
CA PHE A 779 16.08 8.60 7.91
C PHE A 779 16.13 8.76 9.43
N ILE A 780 14.99 8.68 10.11
CA ILE A 780 14.91 8.82 11.58
C ILE A 780 15.68 7.71 12.28
N ALA A 781 15.70 6.50 11.70
CA ALA A 781 16.48 5.38 12.17
C ALA A 781 17.98 5.69 12.14
N ASP A 782 18.51 6.19 11.01
CA ASP A 782 19.92 6.51 10.89
C ASP A 782 20.31 7.75 11.69
N GLN A 783 19.42 8.74 11.75
CA GLN A 783 19.58 9.90 12.63
C GLN A 783 19.75 9.45 14.08
N LEU A 784 18.83 8.62 14.58
CA LEU A 784 18.87 8.09 15.94
C LEU A 784 20.16 7.28 16.17
N TYR A 785 20.53 6.43 15.22
CA TYR A 785 21.75 5.64 15.28
C TYR A 785 23.01 6.49 15.42
N GLN A 786 23.17 7.53 14.59
CA GLN A 786 24.32 8.45 14.66
C GLN A 786 24.31 9.26 15.96
N GLN A 787 23.14 9.77 16.36
CA GLN A 787 22.96 10.57 17.57
C GLN A 787 23.25 9.79 18.87
N LEU A 788 23.04 8.46 18.88
CA LEU A 788 23.41 7.59 19.99
C LEU A 788 24.92 7.35 20.12
N GLY A 789 25.73 7.88 19.20
CA GLY A 789 27.20 7.78 19.22
C GLY A 789 27.71 6.35 19.00
N LEU A 790 26.93 5.47 18.38
CA LEU A 790 27.22 4.03 18.30
C LEU A 790 28.56 3.75 17.61
N SER A 791 28.87 4.49 16.54
CA SER A 791 30.17 4.40 15.87
C SER A 791 31.34 4.81 16.80
N GLN A 792 31.16 5.88 17.57
CA GLN A 792 32.20 6.44 18.44
C GLN A 792 32.47 5.56 19.67
N PHE A 793 31.43 4.98 20.27
CA PHE A 793 31.55 4.21 21.51
C PHE A 793 31.83 2.73 21.27
N TYR A 794 31.32 2.16 20.18
CA TYR A 794 31.40 0.71 19.91
C TYR A 794 32.15 0.37 18.63
N GLY A 795 32.67 1.35 17.90
CA GLY A 795 33.36 1.12 16.63
C GLY A 795 32.42 0.61 15.53
N TYR A 796 31.12 0.86 15.66
CA TYR A 796 30.15 0.50 14.63
C TYR A 796 30.37 1.36 13.37
N GLN A 797 29.80 0.95 12.25
CA GLN A 797 29.89 1.69 10.98
C GLN A 797 29.15 3.02 11.06
N GLU A 798 29.41 3.89 10.11
CA GLU A 798 28.88 5.26 10.02
C GLU A 798 27.35 5.36 9.90
N SER A 799 26.70 4.29 9.42
CA SER A 799 25.25 4.24 9.19
C SER A 799 24.64 2.94 9.67
N VAL A 800 23.40 3.01 10.18
CA VAL A 800 22.57 1.86 10.56
C VAL A 800 22.35 0.90 9.39
N HIS A 801 22.34 1.42 8.16
CA HIS A 801 22.10 0.64 6.94
C HIS A 801 23.26 -0.30 6.58
N LEU A 802 24.40 -0.16 7.25
CA LEU A 802 25.55 -1.05 7.13
C LEU A 802 25.54 -2.16 8.20
N GLN A 803 24.75 -2.00 9.27
CA GLN A 803 24.68 -2.94 10.39
C GLN A 803 23.83 -4.18 10.12
N ARG A 804 23.93 -5.15 11.02
CA ARG A 804 23.06 -6.34 11.05
C ARG A 804 21.76 -6.04 11.81
N MET A 805 20.69 -6.75 11.47
CA MET A 805 19.48 -6.75 12.29
C MET A 805 19.80 -7.31 13.69
N PRO A 806 19.33 -6.67 14.78
CA PRO A 806 19.61 -7.13 16.13
C PRO A 806 18.86 -8.44 16.40
N GLN A 807 19.56 -9.44 16.92
CA GLN A 807 18.94 -10.68 17.36
C GLN A 807 18.30 -10.51 18.73
N ALA A 808 17.12 -11.09 18.91
CA ALA A 808 16.43 -11.11 20.19
C ALA A 808 17.17 -12.02 21.19
N LYS A 809 17.36 -11.53 22.41
CA LYS A 809 17.90 -12.29 23.54
C LYS A 809 16.79 -13.07 24.23
N PRO A 810 17.09 -14.22 24.89
CA PRO A 810 16.10 -14.97 25.65
C PRO A 810 15.39 -14.12 26.72
N VAL A 811 14.05 -14.16 26.73
CA VAL A 811 13.22 -13.31 27.59
C VAL A 811 12.82 -13.94 28.93
N ALA A 812 13.11 -15.23 29.13
CA ALA A 812 12.65 -15.98 30.30
C ALA A 812 13.04 -15.32 31.64
N GLN A 813 14.24 -14.75 31.71
CA GLN A 813 14.72 -14.04 32.90
C GLN A 813 13.95 -12.75 33.22
N TYR A 814 13.22 -12.18 32.25
CA TYR A 814 12.44 -10.96 32.41
C TYR A 814 10.93 -11.22 32.55
N GLU A 815 10.49 -12.46 32.34
CA GLU A 815 9.07 -12.80 32.22
C GLU A 815 8.27 -12.52 33.50
N ALA A 816 8.86 -12.79 34.67
CA ALA A 816 8.23 -12.47 35.96
C ALA A 816 7.95 -10.96 36.08
N SER A 817 8.94 -10.11 35.80
CA SER A 817 8.80 -8.65 35.81
C SER A 817 7.80 -8.16 34.77
N PHE A 818 7.79 -8.76 33.57
CA PHE A 818 6.80 -8.44 32.54
C PHE A 818 5.36 -8.70 33.00
N ARG A 819 5.10 -9.91 33.53
CA ARG A 819 3.79 -10.33 34.03
C ARG A 819 3.30 -9.41 35.15
N GLN A 820 4.17 -9.08 36.11
CA GLN A 820 3.85 -8.19 37.23
C GLN A 820 3.60 -6.75 36.76
N GLY A 821 4.45 -6.21 35.89
CA GLY A 821 4.29 -4.85 35.37
C GLY A 821 3.02 -4.65 34.54
N ASN A 822 2.66 -5.62 33.68
CA ASN A 822 1.40 -5.54 32.93
C ASN A 822 0.16 -5.65 33.82
N LEU A 823 0.24 -6.49 34.86
CA LEU A 823 -0.84 -6.63 35.83
C LEU A 823 -1.12 -5.29 36.53
N ILE A 824 -0.08 -4.58 36.96
CA ILE A 824 -0.21 -3.26 37.58
C ILE A 824 -0.73 -2.23 36.60
N ARG A 825 -0.23 -2.20 35.36
CA ARG A 825 -0.74 -1.29 34.32
C ARG A 825 -2.25 -1.44 34.15
N MET A 826 -2.74 -2.67 34.10
CA MET A 826 -4.17 -2.95 33.99
C MET A 826 -4.93 -2.48 35.24
N VAL A 827 -4.44 -2.79 36.45
CA VAL A 827 -5.07 -2.33 37.71
C VAL A 827 -5.11 -0.79 37.79
N VAL A 828 -4.03 -0.11 37.40
CA VAL A 828 -3.97 1.36 37.37
C VAL A 828 -4.95 1.92 36.34
N GLN A 829 -5.08 1.31 35.16
CA GLN A 829 -6.07 1.70 34.17
C GLN A 829 -7.50 1.54 34.70
N MET A 830 -7.80 0.42 35.36
CA MET A 830 -9.10 0.19 36.01
C MET A 830 -9.37 1.25 37.10
N ALA A 831 -8.37 1.60 37.92
CA ALA A 831 -8.52 2.62 38.96
C ALA A 831 -8.71 4.02 38.36
N ASN A 832 -8.00 4.34 37.28
CA ASN A 832 -8.13 5.60 36.55
C ASN A 832 -9.49 5.72 35.87
N LYS A 833 -10.04 4.62 35.34
CA LYS A 833 -11.40 4.57 34.80
C LYS A 833 -12.44 4.91 35.86
N ILE A 834 -12.33 4.32 37.06
CA ILE A 834 -13.19 4.68 38.21
C ILE A 834 -13.05 6.18 38.50
N ARG A 835 -11.83 6.71 38.55
CA ARG A 835 -11.60 8.14 38.81
C ARG A 835 -12.24 9.03 37.76
N GLU A 836 -12.10 8.69 36.48
CA GLU A 836 -12.69 9.44 35.37
C GLU A 836 -14.22 9.46 35.44
N GLU A 837 -14.84 8.29 35.65
CA GLU A 837 -16.29 8.15 35.82
C GLU A 837 -16.82 8.97 37.01
N GLN A 838 -16.03 9.08 38.07
CA GLN A 838 -16.37 9.85 39.28
C GLN A 838 -15.81 11.27 39.27
N GLN A 839 -15.23 11.72 38.15
CA GLN A 839 -14.63 13.04 37.97
C GLN A 839 -13.56 13.42 39.01
N ILE A 840 -12.86 12.44 39.55
CA ILE A 840 -11.73 12.63 40.46
C ILE A 840 -10.45 12.83 39.65
N ARG A 841 -9.80 13.98 39.83
CA ARG A 841 -8.52 14.30 39.17
C ARG A 841 -7.41 13.33 39.60
N LEU A 842 -6.57 12.88 38.67
CA LEU A 842 -5.46 11.92 38.94
C LEU A 842 -4.48 12.37 40.04
N ARG A 843 -4.25 13.68 40.16
CA ARG A 843 -3.35 14.26 41.17
C ARG A 843 -3.91 14.24 42.59
N GLN A 844 -5.23 14.04 42.76
CA GLN A 844 -5.88 13.90 44.05
C GLN A 844 -5.51 12.54 44.67
N PRO A 845 -4.75 12.50 45.78
CA PRO A 845 -4.50 11.24 46.48
C PRO A 845 -5.80 10.70 47.09
N LEU A 846 -5.94 9.38 47.07
CA LEU A 846 -7.05 8.65 47.70
C LEU A 846 -6.54 7.78 48.85
N ALA A 847 -7.44 7.37 49.75
CA ALA A 847 -7.07 6.62 50.94
C ALA A 847 -6.51 5.23 50.58
N LYS A 848 -7.31 4.40 49.90
CA LYS A 848 -6.94 3.01 49.67
C LYS A 848 -7.45 2.44 48.35
N LEU A 849 -6.70 1.49 47.84
CA LEU A 849 -7.07 0.57 46.77
C LEU A 849 -7.14 -0.85 47.34
N THR A 850 -8.25 -1.54 47.15
CA THR A 850 -8.42 -2.94 47.54
C THR A 850 -8.27 -3.82 46.31
N ILE A 851 -7.41 -4.84 46.41
CA ILE A 851 -7.23 -5.88 45.40
C ILE A 851 -7.48 -7.26 46.00
N SER A 852 -7.70 -8.29 45.17
CA SER A 852 -7.86 -9.65 45.68
C SER A 852 -6.54 -10.20 46.24
N ALA A 853 -6.62 -11.12 47.22
CA ALA A 853 -5.42 -11.80 47.76
C ALA A 853 -4.64 -12.53 46.66
N ALA A 854 -5.32 -13.24 45.76
CA ALA A 854 -4.71 -13.89 44.60
C ALA A 854 -3.99 -12.91 43.65
N LEU A 855 -4.41 -11.64 43.60
CA LEU A 855 -3.71 -10.61 42.84
C LEU A 855 -2.47 -10.11 43.59
N MET A 856 -2.59 -9.92 44.91
CA MET A 856 -1.50 -9.46 45.76
C MET A 856 -0.36 -10.48 45.83
N GLU A 857 -0.63 -11.78 45.91
CA GLU A 857 0.38 -12.84 45.91
C GLU A 857 1.22 -12.90 44.63
N ARG A 858 0.71 -12.31 43.53
CA ARG A 858 1.40 -12.25 42.24
C ARG A 858 2.30 -11.02 42.12
N LEU A 859 2.29 -10.10 43.08
CA LEU A 859 3.04 -8.86 43.07
C LEU A 859 4.05 -8.84 44.22
N ASP A 860 5.33 -8.65 43.90
CA ASP A 860 6.37 -8.39 44.89
C ASP A 860 6.27 -6.96 45.46
N GLU A 861 7.08 -6.69 46.50
CA GLU A 861 7.06 -5.42 47.22
C GLU A 861 7.39 -4.21 46.32
N TYR A 862 8.29 -4.39 45.34
CA TYR A 862 8.65 -3.34 44.39
C TYR A 862 7.44 -2.93 43.54
N TRP A 863 6.75 -3.92 42.98
CA TRP A 863 5.57 -3.73 42.16
C TRP A 863 4.38 -3.20 42.97
N LEU A 864 4.15 -3.67 44.19
CA LEU A 864 3.11 -3.12 45.08
C LEU A 864 3.36 -1.64 45.41
N GLY A 865 4.61 -1.26 45.67
CA GLY A 865 5.02 0.13 45.87
C GLY A 865 4.71 0.99 44.64
N MET A 866 5.02 0.49 43.44
CA MET A 866 4.72 1.16 42.18
C MET A 866 3.21 1.30 41.94
N LEU A 867 2.41 0.25 42.21
CA LEU A 867 0.95 0.30 42.12
C LEU A 867 0.37 1.38 43.03
N LYS A 868 0.83 1.44 44.28
CA LYS A 868 0.41 2.46 45.24
C LYS A 868 0.70 3.88 44.73
N GLN A 869 1.88 4.10 44.16
CA GLN A 869 2.28 5.38 43.59
C GLN A 869 1.45 5.74 42.35
N GLU A 870 1.31 4.83 41.40
CA GLU A 870 0.67 5.08 40.11
C GLU A 870 -0.86 5.16 40.20
N ALA A 871 -1.48 4.36 41.07
CA ALA A 871 -2.88 4.53 41.44
C ALA A 871 -3.10 5.76 42.34
N ASN A 872 -2.03 6.40 42.82
CA ASN A 872 -2.02 7.55 43.72
C ASN A 872 -2.94 7.33 44.94
N VAL A 873 -2.65 6.26 45.69
CA VAL A 873 -3.36 5.89 46.93
C VAL A 873 -2.39 5.85 48.12
N LYS A 874 -2.90 5.99 49.35
CA LYS A 874 -2.08 5.87 50.56
C LYS A 874 -1.80 4.43 50.95
N GLU A 875 -2.67 3.51 50.58
CA GLU A 875 -2.54 2.10 50.91
C GLU A 875 -3.10 1.20 49.81
N VAL A 876 -2.46 0.04 49.62
CA VAL A 876 -3.01 -1.06 48.81
C VAL A 876 -3.26 -2.22 49.77
N ILE A 877 -4.51 -2.63 49.90
CA ILE A 877 -4.93 -3.71 50.81
C ILE A 877 -5.43 -4.92 50.03
N CYS A 878 -5.26 -6.12 50.59
CA CYS A 878 -5.85 -7.34 50.06
C CYS A 878 -7.14 -7.72 50.78
N THR A 879 -8.03 -8.41 50.07
CA THR A 879 -9.17 -9.12 50.67
C THR A 879 -9.27 -10.55 50.12
N ASP A 880 -9.47 -11.50 51.03
CA ASP A 880 -9.77 -12.92 50.73
C ASP A 880 -11.26 -13.17 50.51
N GLN A 881 -12.10 -12.20 50.88
CA GLN A 881 -13.52 -12.31 50.61
C GLN A 881 -13.71 -12.19 49.10
N ARG A 882 -14.14 -13.28 48.45
CA ARG A 882 -15.18 -13.12 47.42
C ARG A 882 -16.20 -12.18 48.05
N LEU A 883 -16.23 -10.95 47.57
CA LEU A 883 -17.03 -9.84 48.09
C LEU A 883 -18.28 -10.38 48.78
N ASP A 884 -18.27 -10.26 50.10
CA ASP A 884 -19.22 -10.87 51.04
C ASP A 884 -20.60 -11.10 50.40
N GLU A 885 -21.02 -12.37 50.18
CA GLU A 885 -22.35 -12.67 49.60
C GLU A 885 -23.50 -12.10 50.46
N SER A 886 -23.22 -11.72 51.71
CA SER A 886 -24.18 -10.99 52.57
C SER A 886 -24.40 -9.52 52.14
N SER A 887 -23.59 -9.00 51.21
CA SER A 887 -23.70 -7.66 50.61
C SER A 887 -24.27 -7.68 49.18
N ILE A 888 -24.91 -8.79 48.80
CA ILE A 888 -25.61 -8.93 47.51
C ILE A 888 -27.11 -8.93 47.77
N GLU A 889 -27.81 -7.88 47.36
CA GLU A 889 -29.26 -7.85 47.29
C GLU A 889 -29.71 -8.45 45.96
N TRP A 890 -30.43 -9.57 46.01
CA TRP A 890 -30.90 -10.25 44.80
C TRP A 890 -32.17 -9.57 44.31
N SER A 891 -32.13 -9.03 43.10
CA SER A 891 -33.30 -8.49 42.41
C SER A 891 -33.76 -9.43 41.31
N ILE A 892 -35.05 -9.36 40.96
CA ILE A 892 -35.63 -10.18 39.90
C ILE A 892 -36.06 -9.24 38.78
N GLU A 893 -35.53 -9.47 37.58
CA GLU A 893 -35.94 -8.77 36.38
C GLU A 893 -36.91 -9.67 35.58
N LEU A 894 -38.16 -9.24 35.47
CA LEU A 894 -39.19 -10.01 34.77
C LEU A 894 -39.07 -9.82 33.25
N ASN A 895 -39.06 -10.90 32.48
CA ASN A 895 -39.21 -10.82 31.04
C ASN A 895 -40.68 -10.53 30.71
N CYS A 896 -41.03 -9.24 30.70
CA CYS A 896 -42.40 -8.78 30.57
C CYS A 896 -43.06 -9.23 29.26
N ARG A 897 -42.27 -9.41 28.19
CA ARG A 897 -42.71 -9.89 26.88
C ARG A 897 -43.11 -11.37 26.90
N ALA A 898 -42.39 -12.18 27.67
CA ALA A 898 -42.68 -13.61 27.82
C ALA A 898 -43.81 -13.88 28.84
N LEU A 899 -43.85 -13.14 29.95
CA LEU A 899 -44.79 -13.38 31.06
C LEU A 899 -46.16 -12.69 30.90
N GLY A 900 -46.22 -11.55 30.23
CA GLY A 900 -47.46 -10.78 30.03
C GLY A 900 -48.61 -11.60 29.42
N PRO A 901 -48.39 -12.29 28.28
CA PRO A 901 -49.42 -13.11 27.64
C PRO A 901 -49.86 -14.33 28.47
N LYS A 902 -48.92 -14.94 29.21
CA LYS A 902 -49.15 -16.15 30.03
C LYS A 902 -50.02 -15.86 31.26
N LEU A 903 -49.76 -14.73 31.94
CA LEU A 903 -50.39 -14.42 33.23
C LEU A 903 -51.55 -13.42 33.13
N LYS A 904 -51.68 -12.70 32.01
CA LYS A 904 -52.78 -11.74 31.74
C LYS A 904 -53.03 -10.81 32.93
N LYS A 905 -54.24 -10.76 33.49
CA LYS A 905 -54.61 -9.89 34.62
C LYS A 905 -53.77 -10.11 35.88
N ARG A 906 -53.18 -11.31 36.06
CA ARG A 906 -52.32 -11.64 37.20
C ARG A 906 -50.88 -11.11 37.06
N PHE A 907 -50.50 -10.64 35.87
CA PHE A 907 -49.16 -10.10 35.62
C PHE A 907 -48.89 -8.80 36.39
N SER A 908 -49.90 -7.92 36.50
CA SER A 908 -49.78 -6.68 37.27
C SER A 908 -49.51 -6.96 38.75
N ALA A 909 -50.16 -7.96 39.35
CA ALA A 909 -49.89 -8.38 40.73
C ALA A 909 -48.47 -8.93 40.91
N LEU A 910 -47.95 -9.68 39.93
CA LEU A 910 -46.57 -10.15 39.92
C LEU A 910 -45.57 -8.98 39.84
N GLN A 911 -45.83 -7.98 38.98
CA GLN A 911 -44.98 -6.80 38.88
C GLN A 911 -44.95 -5.99 40.18
N THR A 912 -46.10 -5.79 40.82
CA THR A 912 -46.19 -5.10 42.12
C THR A 912 -45.44 -5.88 43.20
N ALA A 913 -45.64 -7.19 43.30
CA ALA A 913 -44.96 -8.00 44.31
C ALA A 913 -43.44 -8.07 44.12
N VAL A 914 -42.96 -8.10 42.87
CA VAL A 914 -41.51 -8.02 42.58
C VAL A 914 -40.96 -6.64 42.94
N ALA A 915 -41.70 -5.57 42.67
CA ALA A 915 -41.30 -4.20 43.05
C ALA A 915 -41.29 -4.00 44.58
N GLU A 916 -42.25 -4.58 45.29
CA GLU A 916 -42.37 -4.52 46.76
C GLU A 916 -41.49 -5.54 47.49
N LYS A 917 -40.69 -6.34 46.76
CA LYS A 917 -39.85 -7.41 47.31
C LYS A 917 -40.62 -8.48 48.10
N ALA A 918 -41.90 -8.66 47.79
CA ALA A 918 -42.79 -9.65 48.41
C ALA A 918 -42.68 -11.02 47.72
N PHE A 919 -41.47 -11.58 47.67
CA PHE A 919 -41.18 -12.88 47.06
C PHE A 919 -40.15 -13.65 47.89
N ASP A 920 -40.19 -14.98 47.83
CA ASP A 920 -39.26 -15.84 48.56
C ASP A 920 -38.29 -16.55 47.60
N LEU A 921 -37.00 -16.30 47.77
CA LEU A 921 -35.89 -16.98 47.07
C LEU A 921 -35.22 -18.06 47.93
N SER A 922 -35.69 -18.30 49.16
CA SER A 922 -34.98 -19.03 50.22
C SER A 922 -34.81 -20.54 50.02
N LYS A 923 -35.41 -21.14 48.97
CA LYS A 923 -35.35 -22.60 48.76
C LYS A 923 -34.74 -23.06 47.43
N ASP A 924 -34.81 -22.26 46.36
CA ASP A 924 -34.18 -22.56 45.07
C ASP A 924 -34.11 -21.29 44.19
N ARG A 925 -32.92 -20.90 43.72
CA ARG A 925 -32.70 -19.78 42.78
C ARG A 925 -33.29 -20.03 41.38
N GLY A 926 -33.95 -21.18 41.20
CA GLY A 926 -34.69 -21.61 40.04
C GLY A 926 -36.21 -21.40 40.11
N THR A 927 -36.81 -20.91 41.20
CA THR A 927 -38.29 -20.77 41.28
C THR A 927 -38.72 -19.46 41.95
N LEU A 928 -39.58 -18.68 41.28
CA LEU A 928 -40.21 -17.46 41.81
C LEU A 928 -41.63 -17.78 42.28
N THR A 929 -41.93 -17.50 43.56
CA THR A 929 -43.27 -17.68 44.14
C THR A 929 -43.80 -16.33 44.65
N VAL A 930 -44.97 -15.93 44.16
CA VAL A 930 -45.71 -14.73 44.60
C VAL A 930 -47.18 -15.11 44.77
N GLY A 931 -47.67 -15.17 46.00
CA GLY A 931 -49.05 -15.62 46.29
C GLY A 931 -49.31 -17.04 45.75
N ASP A 932 -50.25 -17.16 44.82
CA ASP A 932 -50.62 -18.40 44.12
C ASP A 932 -49.94 -18.55 42.73
N ILE A 933 -48.96 -17.71 42.41
CA ILE A 933 -48.18 -17.74 41.16
C ILE A 933 -46.81 -18.38 41.45
N VAL A 934 -46.49 -19.48 40.75
CA VAL A 934 -45.19 -20.17 40.82
C VAL A 934 -44.58 -20.26 39.42
N ILE A 935 -43.36 -19.74 39.24
CA ILE A 935 -42.65 -19.69 37.95
C ILE A 935 -41.27 -20.34 38.10
N THR A 936 -41.00 -21.40 37.35
CA THR A 936 -39.70 -22.11 37.38
C THR A 936 -38.80 -21.63 36.22
N LYS A 937 -37.52 -21.41 36.51
CA LYS A 937 -36.44 -20.79 35.69
C LYS A 937 -36.11 -21.52 34.37
N LYS A 938 -36.83 -22.57 34.00
CA LYS A 938 -36.58 -23.34 32.77
C LYS A 938 -37.05 -22.65 31.48
N SER A 939 -37.52 -21.40 31.51
CA SER A 939 -38.21 -20.79 30.36
C SER A 939 -37.92 -19.32 30.05
N GLY A 940 -36.80 -18.74 30.53
CA GLY A 940 -36.41 -17.35 30.20
C GLY A 940 -37.43 -16.27 30.64
N ASP A 941 -38.34 -16.64 31.52
CA ASP A 941 -39.46 -15.83 32.00
C ASP A 941 -38.99 -14.74 33.00
N PHE A 942 -37.87 -14.94 33.70
CA PHE A 942 -37.26 -13.93 34.56
C PHE A 942 -35.75 -14.18 34.74
N TYR A 943 -35.01 -13.12 35.07
CA TYR A 943 -33.59 -13.13 35.39
C TYR A 943 -33.39 -12.78 36.86
N VAL A 944 -32.48 -13.48 37.54
CA VAL A 944 -32.06 -13.13 38.89
C VAL A 944 -30.76 -12.33 38.77
N VAL A 945 -30.81 -11.06 39.14
CA VAL A 945 -29.70 -10.11 39.03
C VAL A 945 -29.17 -9.82 40.43
N ALA A 946 -27.89 -10.11 40.64
CA ALA A 946 -27.17 -9.70 41.85
C ALA A 946 -26.97 -8.18 41.81
N VAL A 947 -27.57 -7.47 42.76
CA VAL A 947 -27.33 -6.03 42.96
C VAL A 947 -26.53 -5.89 44.24
N GLU A 948 -25.24 -5.63 44.11
CA GLU A 948 -24.37 -5.39 45.28
C GLU A 948 -24.88 -4.15 46.05
N THR A 949 -25.03 -4.26 47.37
CA THR A 949 -25.44 -3.15 48.23
C THR A 949 -24.36 -2.05 48.16
N PRO A 950 -24.67 -0.84 47.69
CA PRO A 950 -23.66 0.19 47.46
C PRO A 950 -23.00 0.60 48.79
N ARG A 951 -21.71 0.29 48.94
CA ARG A 951 -20.89 0.83 50.02
C ARG A 951 -20.66 2.33 49.74
N PRO A 952 -20.98 3.23 50.68
CA PRO A 952 -20.79 4.67 50.48
C PRO A 952 -19.33 4.97 50.11
N ASN A 953 -19.12 5.76 49.05
CA ASN A 953 -17.81 6.21 48.58
C ASN A 953 -16.83 5.11 48.12
N VAL A 954 -17.25 3.85 47.95
CA VAL A 954 -16.40 2.81 47.34
C VAL A 954 -16.94 2.48 45.96
N LYS A 955 -16.07 2.43 44.95
CA LYS A 955 -16.40 2.00 43.60
C LYS A 955 -15.54 0.83 43.18
N GLN A 956 -16.12 -0.04 42.38
CA GLN A 956 -15.49 -1.29 41.96
C GLN A 956 -15.37 -1.32 40.45
N SER A 957 -14.30 -1.92 39.95
CA SER A 957 -14.14 -2.27 38.53
C SER A 957 -13.75 -3.74 38.40
N LYS A 958 -14.33 -4.41 37.39
CA LYS A 958 -14.09 -5.82 37.08
C LYS A 958 -13.68 -5.93 35.60
N GLU A 959 -12.49 -6.47 35.34
CA GLU A 959 -11.95 -6.64 33.99
C GLU A 959 -11.01 -7.85 33.96
N ALA A 960 -11.11 -8.69 32.91
CA ALA A 960 -10.26 -9.88 32.71
C ALA A 960 -10.12 -10.81 33.94
N GLY A 961 -11.18 -10.94 34.74
CA GLY A 961 -11.19 -11.78 35.96
C GLY A 961 -10.53 -11.13 37.18
N ILE A 962 -10.11 -9.87 37.09
CA ILE A 962 -9.58 -9.08 38.21
C ILE A 962 -10.65 -8.12 38.70
N THR A 963 -10.74 -8.00 40.03
CA THR A 963 -11.66 -7.08 40.71
C THR A 963 -10.85 -6.15 41.59
N ILE A 964 -11.13 -4.86 41.49
CA ILE A 964 -10.52 -3.83 42.33
C ILE A 964 -11.60 -2.97 42.97
N GLU A 965 -11.36 -2.48 44.18
CA GLU A 965 -12.20 -1.47 44.82
C GLU A 965 -11.38 -0.23 45.15
N LEU A 966 -11.87 0.94 44.79
CA LEU A 966 -11.25 2.22 45.06
C LEU A 966 -12.09 3.00 46.07
N ASP A 967 -11.46 3.42 47.17
CA ASP A 967 -12.07 4.28 48.18
C ASP A 967 -11.97 5.75 47.75
N LEU A 968 -13.11 6.37 47.56
CA LEU A 968 -13.28 7.74 47.07
C LEU A 968 -13.54 8.73 48.20
N ALA A 969 -13.55 8.29 49.47
CA ALA A 969 -13.73 9.19 50.60
C ALA A 969 -12.53 10.17 50.70
N LEU A 970 -12.82 11.47 50.63
CA LEU A 970 -11.82 12.53 50.73
C LEU A 970 -11.80 13.12 52.14
N THR A 971 -10.73 12.88 52.88
CA THR A 971 -10.48 13.58 54.14
C THR A 971 -9.95 14.99 53.88
N ALA A 972 -10.05 15.89 54.87
CA ALA A 972 -9.50 17.25 54.76
C ALA A 972 -7.99 17.25 54.44
N GLU A 973 -7.26 16.29 54.97
CA GLU A 973 -5.82 16.10 54.72
C GLU A 973 -5.55 15.70 53.27
N LEU A 974 -6.30 14.74 52.72
CA LEU A 974 -6.15 14.30 51.33
C LEU A 974 -6.50 15.44 50.36
N MET A 975 -7.56 16.21 50.63
CA MET A 975 -7.93 17.38 49.82
C MET A 975 -6.80 18.41 49.78
N LYS A 976 -6.25 18.74 50.96
CA LYS A 976 -5.12 19.69 51.07
C LYS A 976 -3.89 19.21 50.30
N GLU A 977 -3.54 17.93 50.41
CA GLU A 977 -2.42 17.37 49.65
C GLU A 977 -2.66 17.42 48.13
N GLY A 978 -3.88 17.16 47.68
CA GLY A 978 -4.26 17.30 46.27
C GLY A 978 -4.12 18.75 45.77
N GLU A 979 -4.50 19.73 46.58
CA GLU A 979 -4.32 21.15 46.27
C GLU A 979 -2.84 21.54 46.17
N VAL A 980 -1.99 21.04 47.07
CA VAL A 980 -0.54 21.28 47.02
C VAL A 980 0.07 20.73 45.73
N ARG A 981 -0.31 19.54 45.30
CA ARG A 981 0.18 18.93 44.06
C ARG A 981 -0.30 19.66 42.81
N ASP A 982 -1.54 20.14 42.81
CA ASP A 982 -2.07 20.98 41.73
C ASP A 982 -1.29 22.30 41.60
N LEU A 983 -0.92 22.88 42.74
CA LEU A 983 -0.11 24.09 42.79
C LEU A 983 1.33 23.87 42.29
N GLN A 984 1.98 22.77 42.70
CA GLN A 984 3.29 22.38 42.17
C GLN A 984 3.25 22.18 40.65
N HIS A 985 2.23 21.48 40.14
CA HIS A 985 2.06 21.26 38.71
C HIS A 985 1.89 22.58 37.94
N ALA A 986 1.02 23.46 38.46
CA ALA A 986 0.81 24.78 37.89
C ALA A 986 2.10 25.61 37.82
N MET A 987 3.00 25.49 38.81
CA MET A 987 4.31 26.14 38.77
C MET A 987 5.26 25.54 37.72
N GLN A 988 5.22 24.22 37.53
CA GLN A 988 6.03 23.59 36.50
C GLN A 988 5.55 23.99 35.09
N ASP A 989 4.24 24.07 34.89
CA ASP A 989 3.64 24.57 33.64
C ASP A 989 4.04 26.04 33.40
N LEU A 990 4.05 26.84 34.45
CA LEU A 990 4.49 28.23 34.42
C LEU A 990 5.96 28.34 34.00
N ARG A 991 6.87 27.51 34.55
CA ARG A 991 8.28 27.44 34.12
C ARG A 991 8.42 27.08 32.64
N LYS A 992 7.65 26.11 32.17
CA LYS A 992 7.68 25.66 30.77
C LYS A 992 7.13 26.72 29.81
N ALA A 993 5.99 27.32 30.15
CA ALA A 993 5.39 28.39 29.36
C ALA A 993 6.28 29.64 29.35
N ALA A 994 7.01 29.87 30.45
CA ALA A 994 8.07 30.86 30.50
C ALA A 994 9.36 30.43 29.80
N GLN A 995 9.45 29.26 29.14
CA GLN A 995 10.66 28.77 28.47
C GLN A 995 11.96 28.80 29.33
N CYS A 996 11.84 28.60 30.64
CA CYS A 996 12.99 28.59 31.55
C CYS A 996 13.66 27.21 31.56
N GLN A 997 14.98 27.17 31.66
CA GLN A 997 15.74 25.94 31.91
C GLN A 997 15.59 25.49 33.36
N THR A 998 15.85 24.20 33.60
CA THR A 998 15.73 23.59 34.94
C THR A 998 16.72 24.17 35.94
N THR A 999 17.86 24.69 35.45
CA THR A 999 18.95 25.31 36.21
C THR A 999 18.79 26.81 36.43
N ASP A 1000 17.79 27.45 35.82
CA ASP A 1000 17.58 28.89 35.94
C ASP A 1000 17.13 29.28 37.35
N ASN A 1001 17.81 30.27 37.94
CA ASN A 1001 17.35 31.02 39.10
C ASN A 1001 16.18 31.92 38.68
N ILE A 1002 14.97 31.62 39.17
CA ILE A 1002 13.78 32.37 38.79
C ILE A 1002 13.07 32.96 40.02
N THR A 1003 12.67 34.23 39.88
CA THR A 1003 11.77 34.89 40.82
C THR A 1003 10.39 34.97 40.18
N ILE A 1004 9.37 34.44 40.86
CA ILE A 1004 7.99 34.41 40.37
C ILE A 1004 7.14 35.36 41.20
N PHE A 1005 6.57 36.35 40.54
CA PHE A 1005 5.67 37.32 41.14
C PHE A 1005 4.22 36.86 41.00
N LEU A 1006 3.58 36.54 42.13
CA LEU A 1006 2.24 35.94 42.21
C LEU A 1006 1.25 36.88 42.92
N PRO A 1007 -0.07 36.74 42.67
CA PRO A 1007 -1.09 37.38 43.49
C PRO A 1007 -0.87 37.08 44.99
N ALA A 1008 -1.14 38.05 45.86
CA ALA A 1008 -0.77 37.98 47.29
C ALA A 1008 -1.25 36.69 47.99
N GLU A 1009 -2.48 36.27 47.71
CA GLU A 1009 -3.08 35.04 48.25
C GLU A 1009 -2.29 33.77 47.87
N ILE A 1010 -1.87 33.67 46.60
CA ILE A 1010 -1.08 32.53 46.10
C ILE A 1010 0.37 32.64 46.58
N CYS A 1011 0.95 33.84 46.58
CA CYS A 1011 2.32 34.08 47.06
C CYS A 1011 2.49 33.62 48.51
N GLN A 1012 1.53 33.94 49.39
CA GLN A 1012 1.58 33.51 50.79
C GLN A 1012 1.47 32.00 50.93
N LEU A 1013 0.55 31.38 50.17
CA LEU A 1013 0.42 29.92 50.14
C LEU A 1013 1.72 29.24 49.69
N MET A 1014 2.37 29.75 48.65
CA MET A 1014 3.64 29.23 48.12
C MET A 1014 4.79 29.37 49.12
N LYS A 1015 4.90 30.51 49.81
CA LYS A 1015 5.91 30.72 50.86
C LYS A 1015 5.71 29.75 52.03
N ASN A 1016 4.46 29.53 52.45
CA ASN A 1016 4.15 28.60 53.52
C ASN A 1016 4.53 27.16 53.13
N LEU A 1017 4.26 26.76 51.89
CA LEU A 1017 4.62 25.43 51.38
C LEU A 1017 6.13 25.26 51.16
N GLN A 1018 6.83 26.31 50.75
CA GLN A 1018 8.29 26.31 50.66
C GLN A 1018 8.96 26.17 52.04
N GLN A 1019 8.40 26.82 53.07
CA GLN A 1019 8.86 26.67 54.46
C GLN A 1019 8.55 25.30 55.06
N ALA A 1020 7.45 24.66 54.64
CA ALA A 1020 7.10 23.29 55.02
C ALA A 1020 7.95 22.22 54.32
N GLY A 1021 8.81 22.61 53.38
CA GLY A 1021 9.63 21.69 52.56
C GLY A 1021 8.87 21.05 51.39
N ASP A 1022 7.62 21.46 51.15
CA ASP A 1022 6.75 20.89 50.13
C ASP A 1022 6.97 21.48 48.73
N VAL A 1023 7.69 22.60 48.59
CA VAL A 1023 8.04 23.18 47.27
C VAL A 1023 9.56 23.36 47.21
N GLY A 1024 10.25 22.32 46.77
CA GLY A 1024 11.71 22.23 46.77
C GLY A 1024 12.35 22.59 45.43
N SER A 1025 12.78 23.83 45.29
CA SER A 1025 13.92 24.18 44.43
C SER A 1025 14.61 25.41 45.03
N PRO A 1026 15.94 25.38 45.28
CA PRO A 1026 16.68 26.56 45.75
C PRO A 1026 16.69 27.69 44.72
N TYR A 1027 16.30 27.39 43.48
CA TYR A 1027 16.25 28.29 42.35
C TYR A 1027 14.88 28.98 42.17
N LEU A 1028 13.98 28.90 43.16
CA LEU A 1028 12.62 29.47 43.14
C LEU A 1028 12.43 30.48 44.28
N VAL A 1029 12.20 31.74 43.94
CA VAL A 1029 11.82 32.80 44.89
C VAL A 1029 10.40 33.28 44.57
N PHE A 1030 9.50 33.26 45.55
CA PHE A 1030 8.13 33.78 45.38
C PHE A 1030 8.01 35.17 45.98
N GLU A 1031 7.53 36.13 45.20
CA GLU A 1031 7.27 37.49 45.66
C GLU A 1031 5.85 37.94 45.33
N SER A 1032 5.32 38.87 46.11
CA SER A 1032 3.99 39.40 45.86
C SER A 1032 4.03 40.32 44.65
N LYS A 1033 3.07 40.19 43.73
CA LYS A 1033 2.90 41.11 42.59
C LYS A 1033 2.79 42.58 43.05
N GLN A 1034 2.22 42.83 44.23
CA GLN A 1034 2.16 44.17 44.84
C GLN A 1034 3.54 44.72 45.26
N GLN A 1035 4.52 43.87 45.59
CA GLN A 1035 5.89 44.32 45.90
C GLN A 1035 6.65 44.75 44.64
N ARG A 1036 6.44 44.08 43.49
CA ARG A 1036 7.00 44.50 42.20
C ARG A 1036 6.35 45.77 41.65
N ILE A 1037 5.03 45.89 41.79
CA ILE A 1037 4.30 47.11 41.38
C ILE A 1037 4.78 48.33 42.18
N LYS A 1038 5.25 48.14 43.42
CA LYS A 1038 5.88 49.21 44.21
C LYS A 1038 7.32 49.54 43.80
N SER A 1039 8.03 48.63 43.13
CA SER A 1039 9.43 48.82 42.67
C SER A 1039 9.54 49.30 41.22
N LEU A 1040 8.49 49.11 40.42
CA LEU A 1040 8.35 49.65 39.07
C LEU A 1040 7.59 50.98 39.21
N ASP A 1041 8.27 52.10 38.98
CA ASP A 1041 7.66 53.44 38.98
C ASP A 1041 6.41 53.44 38.07
N ALA A 1042 5.35 54.11 38.51
CA ALA A 1042 4.00 54.06 37.93
C ALA A 1042 3.89 54.54 36.46
N SER A 1043 5.00 54.99 35.84
CA SER A 1043 5.05 55.44 34.46
C SER A 1043 5.16 54.30 33.42
N GLN A 1044 5.51 53.07 33.81
CA GLN A 1044 5.66 51.94 32.85
C GLN A 1044 4.44 51.01 32.75
N LEU A 1045 3.45 51.12 33.64
CA LEU A 1045 2.31 50.19 33.70
C LEU A 1045 1.08 50.65 32.91
N GLU A 1046 0.92 51.95 32.65
CA GLU A 1046 -0.27 52.48 31.93
C GLU A 1046 -0.25 52.24 30.40
N GLN A 1047 0.89 51.89 29.81
CA GLN A 1047 0.97 51.57 28.37
C GLN A 1047 0.65 50.10 28.01
N SER A 1048 0.31 49.26 28.98
CA SER A 1048 0.13 47.81 28.75
C SER A 1048 -1.33 47.30 28.72
N GLN A 1049 -2.33 48.19 28.73
CA GLN A 1049 -3.74 47.82 28.65
C GLN A 1049 -4.37 47.88 27.25
N VAL A 1050 -3.57 48.00 26.18
CA VAL A 1050 -4.09 47.94 24.80
C VAL A 1050 -3.24 46.95 23.98
N ASP A 1051 -3.93 45.96 23.41
CA ASP A 1051 -3.48 44.94 22.45
C ASP A 1051 -2.45 43.87 22.90
N ALA A 1052 -2.96 42.65 23.01
CA ALA A 1052 -2.21 41.40 23.24
C ALA A 1052 -1.22 41.00 22.10
N ALA A 1053 -1.01 41.87 21.11
CA ALA A 1053 -0.11 41.66 19.99
C ALA A 1053 1.19 42.49 20.05
N ALA A 1054 1.33 43.44 20.98
CA ALA A 1054 2.45 44.40 20.99
C ALA A 1054 3.49 44.18 22.12
N ALA A 1055 3.33 43.20 23.01
CA ALA A 1055 4.24 42.99 24.16
C ALA A 1055 5.48 42.13 23.85
N LYS A 1056 6.18 42.40 22.73
CA LYS A 1056 7.41 41.66 22.34
C LYS A 1056 8.73 42.34 22.71
N GLU A 1057 8.70 43.53 23.31
CA GLU A 1057 9.90 44.21 23.82
C GLU A 1057 9.67 44.69 25.26
N VAL A 1058 9.70 43.75 26.20
CA VAL A 1058 10.01 44.07 27.59
C VAL A 1058 11.13 43.11 27.97
N ASP A 1059 12.35 43.66 28.06
CA ASP A 1059 13.56 43.15 28.74
C ASP A 1059 13.75 41.61 28.76
N GLU A 1060 14.84 41.08 28.19
CA GLU A 1060 15.14 39.63 28.08
C GLU A 1060 15.01 38.83 29.39
N GLN A 1061 14.95 39.52 30.54
CA GLN A 1061 14.81 38.97 31.87
C GLN A 1061 13.37 38.80 32.37
N HIS A 1062 12.32 39.33 31.72
CA HIS A 1062 10.95 39.38 32.26
C HIS A 1062 9.93 38.71 31.34
N ARG A 1063 9.29 37.63 31.81
CA ARG A 1063 8.29 36.86 31.05
C ARG A 1063 6.93 36.91 31.75
N ILE A 1064 5.92 37.47 31.10
CA ILE A 1064 4.52 37.47 31.60
C ILE A 1064 3.84 36.18 31.12
N VAL A 1065 3.33 35.38 32.06
CA VAL A 1065 2.76 34.07 31.74
C VAL A 1065 1.44 33.88 32.47
N SER A 1066 0.43 33.44 31.74
CA SER A 1066 -0.84 32.99 32.30
C SER A 1066 -0.79 31.50 32.63
N PHE A 1067 -1.31 31.12 33.79
CA PHE A 1067 -1.41 29.72 34.23
C PHE A 1067 -2.75 29.47 34.91
N LYS A 1068 -3.20 28.21 34.91
CA LYS A 1068 -4.48 27.83 35.53
C LYS A 1068 -4.24 27.09 36.84
N LEU A 1069 -5.00 27.46 37.88
CA LEU A 1069 -5.05 26.77 39.16
C LEU A 1069 -6.51 26.67 39.60
N ASN A 1070 -6.98 25.46 39.95
CA ASN A 1070 -8.37 25.21 40.34
C ASN A 1070 -9.41 25.78 39.34
N ARG A 1071 -9.16 25.62 38.03
CA ARG A 1071 -9.99 26.14 36.92
C ARG A 1071 -10.10 27.68 36.85
N LYS A 1072 -9.35 28.42 37.65
CA LYS A 1072 -9.19 29.88 37.54
C LYS A 1072 -7.86 30.20 36.87
N GLU A 1073 -7.85 31.24 36.04
CA GLU A 1073 -6.66 31.71 35.34
C GLU A 1073 -6.00 32.84 36.14
N TYR A 1074 -4.68 32.74 36.30
CA TYR A 1074 -3.86 33.69 37.03
C TYR A 1074 -2.70 34.15 36.15
N THR A 1075 -2.27 35.38 36.32
CA THR A 1075 -1.12 35.94 35.60
C THR A 1075 0.05 36.12 36.56
N ALA A 1076 1.19 35.54 36.22
CA ALA A 1076 2.46 35.71 36.92
C ALA A 1076 3.47 36.48 36.07
N VAL A 1077 4.43 37.13 36.74
CA VAL A 1077 5.64 37.65 36.09
C VAL A 1077 6.80 36.78 36.54
N VAL A 1078 7.52 36.18 35.59
CA VAL A 1078 8.72 35.38 35.84
C VAL A 1078 9.93 36.20 35.50
N VAL A 1079 10.89 36.27 36.43
CA VAL A 1079 12.17 36.95 36.21
C VAL A 1079 13.28 35.93 36.30
N VAL A 1080 14.07 35.79 35.24
CA VAL A 1080 15.27 34.92 35.24
C VAL A 1080 16.47 35.76 35.64
N THR A 1081 17.09 35.47 36.79
CA THR A 1081 18.25 36.20 37.30
C THR A 1081 19.56 35.49 36.91
N PRO A 1082 20.51 36.14 36.21
CA PRO A 1082 21.82 35.57 35.93
C PRO A 1082 22.66 35.46 37.22
N GLU A 1083 23.48 34.41 37.36
CA GLU A 1083 24.40 34.26 38.49
C GLU A 1083 25.41 35.42 38.56
N VAL A 1084 25.44 36.14 39.68
CA VAL A 1084 26.54 37.06 40.00
C VAL A 1084 27.73 36.22 40.49
N THR A 1085 28.79 36.14 39.68
CA THR A 1085 30.05 35.51 40.09
C THR A 1085 30.72 36.37 41.15
N VAL A 1086 30.62 35.98 42.43
CA VAL A 1086 31.36 36.65 43.51
C VAL A 1086 32.84 36.31 43.37
N SER A 1087 33.67 37.29 43.00
CA SER A 1087 35.11 37.13 42.94
C SER A 1087 35.69 37.08 44.35
N ALA A 1088 36.26 35.92 44.71
CA ALA A 1088 37.04 35.77 45.93
C ALA A 1088 38.44 36.41 45.71
N THR A 1089 38.59 37.71 45.99
CA THR A 1089 39.90 38.33 46.20
C THR A 1089 40.17 38.52 47.68
N ALA A 1090 40.84 37.54 48.31
CA ALA A 1090 41.70 37.74 49.46
C ALA A 1090 42.44 36.45 49.84
N THR A 1091 43.64 36.23 49.28
CA THR A 1091 44.81 35.77 50.07
C THR A 1091 46.11 35.85 49.26
N GLN A 1092 47.01 36.70 49.79
CA GLN A 1092 48.47 36.73 49.79
C GLN A 1092 49.31 35.95 48.76
N ARG A 1093 50.18 36.75 48.13
CA ARG A 1093 51.38 36.41 47.34
C ARG A 1093 52.34 35.46 48.06
N VAL A 1094 52.79 34.42 47.35
CA VAL A 1094 54.16 33.87 47.44
C VAL A 1094 54.60 33.50 46.01
N GLY A 1095 55.86 33.81 45.69
CA GLY A 1095 56.34 34.06 44.34
C GLY A 1095 56.70 32.84 43.50
N ALA A 1096 56.69 33.06 42.18
CA ALA A 1096 57.30 32.17 41.20
C ALA A 1096 58.72 32.66 40.86
N PRO A 1097 59.68 31.77 40.56
CA PRO A 1097 60.81 32.11 39.73
C PRO A 1097 60.61 31.61 38.29
N ARG A 1098 60.91 32.53 37.38
CA ARG A 1098 61.08 32.39 35.94
C ARG A 1098 62.03 31.25 35.55
N ARG A 1099 61.79 30.64 34.39
CA ARG A 1099 62.80 30.57 33.32
C ARG A 1099 62.18 30.26 31.95
N VAL A 1100 62.39 31.20 31.04
CA VAL A 1100 62.32 31.05 29.58
C VAL A 1100 63.65 30.43 29.14
N LEU A 1101 63.63 29.45 28.24
CA LEU A 1101 64.72 29.21 27.29
C LEU A 1101 64.21 28.49 26.02
N SER A 1102 64.87 28.83 24.94
CA SER A 1102 64.51 28.75 23.53
C SER A 1102 65.05 27.50 22.80
N ALA A 1103 64.26 27.04 21.84
CA ALA A 1103 64.57 26.57 20.47
C ALA A 1103 65.73 25.59 20.16
N SER A 1104 65.34 24.60 19.33
CA SER A 1104 65.99 23.98 18.15
C SER A 1104 66.36 22.49 18.23
N PRO A 1105 66.25 21.75 17.09
CA PRO A 1105 65.88 20.33 17.05
C PRO A 1105 67.06 19.41 16.72
N ARG A 1106 66.98 18.13 17.09
CA ARG A 1106 67.70 17.03 16.42
C ARG A 1106 66.91 15.72 16.45
N GLU A 1107 67.10 15.00 15.35
CA GLU A 1107 66.48 13.75 14.91
C GLU A 1107 66.77 12.55 15.82
N GLY A 1108 65.89 11.54 15.73
CA GLY A 1108 66.27 10.14 15.94
C GLY A 1108 65.36 9.32 16.86
N GLY A 1109 64.48 8.51 16.25
CA GLY A 1109 64.31 7.11 16.64
C GLY A 1109 63.39 6.76 17.83
N GLU A 1110 62.41 5.92 17.49
CA GLU A 1110 61.78 4.87 18.31
C GLU A 1110 60.45 5.11 19.04
N ARG A 1111 59.51 4.25 18.63
CA ARG A 1111 58.25 3.79 19.22
C ARG A 1111 58.14 3.96 20.74
N VAL A 1112 57.03 4.55 21.21
CA VAL A 1112 56.24 3.98 22.33
C VAL A 1112 54.76 4.33 22.17
N THR A 1113 53.96 3.27 22.30
CA THR A 1113 52.53 3.12 22.51
C THR A 1113 51.92 4.12 23.50
N PHE A 1114 50.70 4.62 23.26
CA PHE A 1114 49.91 5.28 24.30
C PHE A 1114 48.67 4.45 24.65
N LEU A 1115 48.62 4.10 25.94
CA LEU A 1115 47.47 3.67 26.73
C LEU A 1115 46.37 4.73 26.76
#